data_AF-A0A7C3D7H3-F1
#
_entry.id   AF-A0A7C3D7H3-F1
#
_cell.length_a   1.000
_cell.length_b   1.000
_cell.length_c   1.000
_cell.angle_alpha   90.00
_cell.angle_beta   90.00
_cell.angle_gamma   90.00
#
_symmetry.space_group_name_H-M   'P 1'
#
loop_
_entity.id
_entity.type
_entity.pdbx_description
1 polymer ?
#
loop_
_entity_poly.entity_id
_entity_poly.type
_entity_poly.pdbx_seq_one_letter_code
_entity_poly.pdbx_strand_id
1 'polypeptide(L)'
;MNTFEKQDTCCESGERVLASPGNRPGLSEIRYRLGNHPQFKETMLRALSESPALSGLSTRDDDDASIALIDSWATVLDVLTFYQERIANEGFLLTASERRSVLEMARAIGYELNPGVAAETYLAFTVEQVPGAEEGTLLDTGLKVQSIPGQDERPQVFEVMEALTALPALNELHPRQHRPATFSRTTTRAYIEGIDNQLQPGDLVLLVGRSRINHPLSERWDVRTLTAVDVNARANHTVIHWAQELGHTDPWVNPAESPQLYVFRERAALFGHNAPDWRLMSQNIKDEFDPDGRQISQWPNFKIQTVGERRIDLDAVYKSVLAGSWVLLDKPRYRELYRAVEVFSDSRTDYSLTAKTTSLILDANRHLPWFPLRDTTVYTASELLPMAEEPITLPVYGDRIELDGHYPQLSAGRRVIFRGVAASQVRVAERTRTYRAADEVRTITLPPLQLVADDGGANTTLDAGDVLTLAAAPETKPNGHILWHLTTASGITGSVITDADDLLIIDTAEQADAGFAPNDSRREIAEVATLRAVESDERHTTLVLETALKNTYQRQSLRINANVVTASHGETRAEIIAQLTGGARSESIGSGDGGIAMQRFTLTQAPLTYTQAATTSGGESSLEIRVDGIAWSEVPSLYDQPGDARVYTTRHNDRQQTSVMFGDGKHGARLPSGRDNVAASYRIGTGMEGMVRRDQLQLLMSRPLGVKSVINPLAAEGAQDPEDLDAARSNAPLTVLTLERIVSAQDFEDFARAFAGIGKAQATVLWNGERQIVHLTVGGADAQPIEPGATLLANLRTAIDLARHPDQEIRIDAYRETRFSLSLALVVAASHEREVVLAAVRDTLVEQYRFENRHFAQSVSASEIAALVQAIEGVEAVVLKSLDGRDPMQYPTLSAPPAHWNNAHSRIVPAMLLLIDADAITLEVLES
;
A
#
# COMPACT_ATOMS: atom_id res chain seq x y z
N MET A 1 -33.81 -29.15 34.99
CA MET A 1 -34.84 -29.88 35.76
C MET A 1 -34.34 -29.99 37.18
N ASN A 2 -34.80 -29.09 38.06
CA ASN A 2 -34.64 -29.20 39.51
C ASN A 2 -35.92 -28.64 40.14
N THR A 3 -36.50 -29.44 41.02
CA THR A 3 -37.79 -29.27 41.68
C THR A 3 -37.76 -28.07 42.63
N PHE A 4 -38.70 -27.14 42.43
CA PHE A 4 -39.04 -26.12 43.41
C PHE A 4 -39.84 -26.77 44.55
N GLU A 5 -39.22 -26.92 45.72
CA GLU A 5 -39.94 -27.12 46.97
C GLU A 5 -40.40 -25.76 47.50
N LYS A 6 -41.72 -25.60 47.60
CA LYS A 6 -42.37 -24.52 48.35
C LYS A 6 -42.11 -24.75 49.84
N GLN A 7 -41.50 -23.78 50.51
CA GLN A 7 -41.58 -23.63 51.96
C GLN A 7 -42.51 -22.45 52.29
N ASP A 8 -43.72 -22.78 52.72
CA ASP A 8 -44.52 -21.94 53.62
C ASP A 8 -44.53 -22.66 54.98
N THR A 9 -43.91 -22.07 56.00
CA THR A 9 -44.38 -22.14 57.40
C THR A 9 -43.69 -21.08 58.24
N CYS A 10 -44.53 -20.24 58.85
CA CYS A 10 -44.20 -19.19 59.82
C CYS A 10 -43.66 -19.71 61.16
N CYS A 11 -42.90 -18.83 61.83
CA CYS A 11 -42.68 -18.76 63.27
C CYS A 11 -41.85 -19.87 63.94
N GLU A 12 -40.54 -19.87 63.72
CA GLU A 12 -39.54 -20.26 64.72
C GLU A 12 -38.15 -19.74 64.32
N SER A 13 -37.37 -19.30 65.32
CA SER A 13 -35.98 -18.80 65.30
C SER A 13 -35.75 -17.32 64.96
N GLY A 14 -35.05 -16.62 65.88
CA GLY A 14 -34.63 -15.23 65.70
C GLY A 14 -33.70 -15.10 64.50
N GLU A 15 -34.12 -14.30 63.51
CA GLU A 15 -33.28 -13.94 62.38
C GLU A 15 -32.03 -13.23 62.91
N ARG A 16 -30.86 -13.81 62.60
CA ARG A 16 -29.58 -13.12 62.79
C ARG A 16 -29.61 -11.87 61.91
N VAL A 17 -29.43 -10.70 62.53
CA VAL A 17 -29.31 -9.41 61.84
C VAL A 17 -28.11 -9.38 60.89
N LEU A 18 -27.11 -10.23 61.13
CA LEU A 18 -25.91 -10.39 60.31
C LEU A 18 -25.88 -11.80 59.68
N ALA A 19 -25.68 -11.86 58.36
CA ALA A 19 -25.53 -13.11 57.61
C ALA A 19 -24.26 -13.04 56.75
N SER A 20 -23.55 -14.17 56.60
CA SER A 20 -22.42 -14.25 55.67
C SER A 20 -22.95 -14.21 54.23
N PRO A 21 -22.45 -13.30 53.37
CA PRO A 21 -22.87 -13.25 51.97
C PRO A 21 -22.46 -14.53 51.23
N GLY A 22 -23.37 -15.09 50.43
CA GLY A 22 -23.04 -16.17 49.50
C GLY A 22 -22.50 -15.62 48.19
N ASN A 23 -21.33 -16.08 47.75
CA ASN A 23 -20.72 -15.69 46.48
C ASN A 23 -20.79 -16.85 45.47
N ARG A 24 -21.34 -16.60 44.28
CA ARG A 24 -21.34 -17.57 43.17
C ARG A 24 -20.02 -17.50 42.40
N PRO A 25 -19.58 -18.56 41.71
CA PRO A 25 -18.43 -18.48 40.81
C PRO A 25 -18.65 -17.47 39.67
N GLY A 26 -17.58 -16.79 39.24
CA GLY A 26 -17.58 -15.91 38.07
C GLY A 26 -18.14 -14.50 38.28
N LEU A 27 -18.32 -14.06 39.53
CA LEU A 27 -18.71 -12.68 39.83
C LEU A 27 -17.52 -11.72 39.66
N SER A 28 -17.82 -10.49 39.25
CA SER A 28 -16.85 -9.38 39.15
C SER A 28 -16.56 -8.69 40.49
N GLU A 29 -17.33 -9.00 41.53
CA GLU A 29 -17.11 -8.52 42.89
C GLU A 29 -17.49 -9.62 43.90
N ILE A 30 -16.69 -9.74 44.95
CA ILE A 30 -16.96 -10.59 46.12
C ILE A 30 -17.63 -9.72 47.19
N ARG A 31 -18.81 -10.15 47.62
CA ARG A 31 -19.45 -9.62 48.82
C ARG A 31 -18.84 -10.29 50.04
N TYR A 32 -18.18 -9.52 50.89
CA TYR A 32 -17.58 -10.02 52.12
C TYR A 32 -18.07 -9.26 53.35
N ARG A 33 -18.78 -8.14 53.15
CA ARG A 33 -19.31 -7.33 54.23
C ARG A 33 -20.35 -8.08 55.05
N LEU A 34 -20.13 -8.18 56.37
CA LEU A 34 -21.04 -8.87 57.29
C LEU A 34 -22.26 -8.00 57.68
N GLY A 35 -22.09 -6.68 57.64
CA GLY A 35 -23.13 -5.70 57.95
C GLY A 35 -22.62 -4.27 57.84
N ASN A 36 -23.50 -3.30 58.09
CA ASN A 36 -23.15 -1.89 58.24
C ASN A 36 -23.28 -1.44 59.70
N HIS A 37 -22.83 -0.21 60.00
CA HIS A 37 -22.91 0.35 61.35
C HIS A 37 -24.29 0.17 62.03
N PRO A 38 -25.44 0.55 61.42
CA PRO A 38 -26.76 0.35 62.02
C PRO A 38 -27.04 -1.11 62.40
N GLN A 39 -26.70 -2.05 61.51
CA GLN A 39 -26.89 -3.48 61.75
C GLN A 39 -26.02 -4.00 62.89
N PHE A 40 -24.76 -3.57 62.99
CA PHE A 40 -23.88 -3.94 64.09
C PHE A 40 -24.35 -3.37 65.44
N LYS A 41 -24.75 -2.09 65.47
CA LYS A 41 -25.27 -1.43 66.67
C LYS A 41 -26.54 -2.14 67.16
N GLU A 42 -27.49 -2.40 66.25
CA GLU A 42 -28.72 -3.13 66.59
C GLU A 42 -28.43 -4.54 67.12
N THR A 43 -27.53 -5.28 66.47
CA THR A 43 -27.15 -6.64 66.90
C THR A 43 -26.58 -6.63 68.32
N MET A 44 -25.69 -5.69 68.63
CA MET A 44 -25.07 -5.58 69.95
C MET A 44 -26.08 -5.12 71.03
N LEU A 45 -27.00 -4.20 70.70
CA LEU A 45 -28.08 -3.79 71.61
C LEU A 45 -29.06 -4.93 71.91
N ARG A 46 -29.34 -5.78 70.91
CA ARG A 46 -30.14 -7.00 71.10
C ARG A 46 -29.42 -7.98 72.02
N ALA A 47 -28.14 -8.26 71.75
CA ALA A 47 -27.31 -9.14 72.58
C ALA A 47 -27.17 -8.62 74.03
N LEU A 48 -27.12 -7.30 74.22
CA LEU A 48 -27.12 -6.67 75.55
C LEU A 48 -28.38 -7.03 76.34
N SER A 49 -29.53 -7.03 75.68
CA SER A 49 -30.84 -7.31 76.28
C SER A 49 -31.03 -8.80 76.63
N GLU A 50 -30.29 -9.68 75.97
CA GLU A 50 -30.32 -11.13 76.18
C GLU A 50 -29.27 -11.63 77.20
N SER A 51 -28.32 -10.77 77.60
CA SER A 51 -27.22 -11.13 78.50
C SER A 51 -27.63 -11.06 79.98
N PRO A 52 -27.69 -12.20 80.71
CA PRO A 52 -28.14 -12.21 82.11
C PRO A 52 -27.26 -11.37 83.03
N ALA A 53 -25.95 -11.32 82.76
CA ALA A 53 -24.97 -10.55 83.52
C ALA A 53 -25.11 -9.03 83.35
N LEU A 54 -25.76 -8.58 82.28
CA LEU A 54 -25.95 -7.17 81.93
C LEU A 54 -27.41 -6.72 82.08
N SER A 55 -28.26 -7.56 82.68
CA SER A 55 -29.69 -7.28 82.90
C SER A 55 -29.99 -6.00 83.68
N GLY A 56 -29.02 -5.48 84.45
CA GLY A 56 -29.11 -4.19 85.14
C GLY A 56 -28.90 -2.95 84.25
N LEU A 57 -28.40 -3.11 83.01
CA LEU A 57 -28.16 -2.00 82.07
C LEU A 57 -29.37 -1.78 81.15
N SER A 58 -30.32 -0.97 81.62
CA SER A 58 -31.63 -0.76 80.98
C SER A 58 -31.69 0.42 80.00
N THR A 59 -30.76 1.37 80.07
CA THR A 59 -30.72 2.54 79.17
C THR A 59 -30.48 2.14 77.72
N ARG A 60 -31.10 2.85 76.78
CA ARG A 60 -30.87 2.74 75.33
C ARG A 60 -30.68 4.11 74.69
N ASP A 61 -30.46 5.14 75.51
CA ASP A 61 -30.22 6.50 75.05
C ASP A 61 -28.81 6.61 74.49
N ASP A 62 -28.68 7.26 73.33
CA ASP A 62 -27.39 7.44 72.65
C ASP A 62 -26.42 8.32 73.46
N ASP A 63 -26.93 9.10 74.42
CA ASP A 63 -26.15 9.95 75.32
C ASP A 63 -25.51 9.17 76.50
N ASP A 64 -25.85 7.88 76.70
CA ASP A 64 -25.25 7.04 77.74
C ASP A 64 -23.88 6.51 77.32
N ALA A 65 -22.90 6.57 78.23
CA ALA A 65 -21.52 6.14 77.95
C ALA A 65 -21.40 4.66 77.52
N SER A 66 -22.29 3.78 77.99
CA SER A 66 -22.30 2.37 77.61
C SER A 66 -22.84 2.16 76.20
N ILE A 67 -23.85 2.94 75.80
CA ILE A 67 -24.41 2.92 74.44
C ILE A 67 -23.42 3.58 73.45
N ALA A 68 -22.77 4.67 73.85
CA ALA A 68 -21.69 5.28 73.08
C ALA A 68 -20.51 4.32 72.82
N LEU A 69 -20.19 3.44 73.79
CA LEU A 69 -19.19 2.38 73.58
C LEU A 69 -19.66 1.35 72.54
N ILE A 70 -20.93 0.92 72.58
CA ILE A 70 -21.51 0.02 71.58
C ILE A 70 -21.50 0.68 70.20
N ASP A 71 -21.86 1.95 70.11
CA ASP A 71 -21.83 2.74 68.88
C ASP A 71 -20.40 2.85 68.30
N SER A 72 -19.43 3.15 69.16
CA SER A 72 -18.01 3.19 68.80
C SER A 72 -17.54 1.83 68.25
N TRP A 73 -17.99 0.73 68.86
CA TRP A 73 -17.66 -0.62 68.38
C TRP A 73 -18.37 -0.99 67.09
N ALA A 74 -19.61 -0.53 66.89
CA ALA A 74 -20.32 -0.70 65.63
C ALA A 74 -19.59 0.00 64.49
N THR A 75 -19.03 1.19 64.76
CA THR A 75 -18.21 1.95 63.81
C THR A 75 -16.92 1.19 63.46
N VAL A 76 -16.21 0.65 64.45
CA VAL A 76 -14.99 -0.12 64.18
C VAL A 76 -15.30 -1.39 63.38
N LEU A 77 -16.38 -2.12 63.72
CA LEU A 77 -16.81 -3.29 62.96
C LEU A 77 -17.15 -2.93 61.52
N ASP A 78 -17.82 -1.79 61.30
CA ASP A 78 -18.17 -1.29 59.97
C ASP A 78 -16.93 -1.01 59.11
N VAL A 79 -15.96 -0.30 59.68
CA VAL A 79 -14.68 -0.01 59.02
C VAL A 79 -13.89 -1.29 58.74
N LEU A 80 -13.81 -2.21 59.71
CA LEU A 80 -13.09 -3.48 59.55
C LEU A 80 -13.70 -4.33 58.44
N THR A 81 -15.02 -4.47 58.39
CA THR A 81 -15.67 -5.30 57.38
C THR A 81 -15.60 -4.66 55.99
N PHE A 82 -15.59 -3.33 55.90
CA PHE A 82 -15.32 -2.60 54.66
C PHE A 82 -13.92 -2.92 54.12
N TYR A 83 -12.87 -2.81 54.95
CA TYR A 83 -11.51 -3.12 54.51
C TYR A 83 -11.31 -4.60 54.18
N GLN A 84 -11.91 -5.51 54.95
CA GLN A 84 -11.85 -6.95 54.65
C GLN A 84 -12.47 -7.28 53.29
N GLU A 85 -13.57 -6.62 52.92
CA GLU A 85 -14.16 -6.80 51.59
C GLU A 85 -13.25 -6.29 50.48
N ARG A 86 -12.65 -5.10 50.64
CA ARG A 86 -11.69 -4.61 49.65
C ARG A 86 -10.49 -5.57 49.51
N ILE A 87 -9.92 -6.05 50.61
CA ILE A 87 -8.84 -7.05 50.60
C ILE A 87 -9.28 -8.37 49.95
N ALA A 88 -10.49 -8.85 50.23
CA ALA A 88 -11.02 -10.08 49.63
C ALA A 88 -11.16 -9.96 48.11
N ASN A 89 -11.57 -8.79 47.61
CA ASN A 89 -11.65 -8.52 46.18
C ASN A 89 -10.26 -8.52 45.52
N GLU A 90 -9.20 -8.06 46.19
CA GLU A 90 -7.83 -8.12 45.66
C GLU A 90 -7.25 -9.55 45.56
N GLY A 91 -7.91 -10.56 46.12
CA GLY A 91 -7.42 -11.94 46.17
C GLY A 91 -7.63 -12.79 44.91
N PHE A 92 -8.42 -12.32 43.93
CA PHE A 92 -8.70 -13.05 42.70
C PHE A 92 -8.57 -12.15 41.47
N LEU A 93 -8.09 -12.72 40.37
CA LEU A 93 -7.79 -11.98 39.14
C LEU A 93 -9.00 -11.19 38.61
N LEU A 94 -10.19 -11.79 38.62
CA LEU A 94 -11.43 -11.17 38.12
C LEU A 94 -11.99 -10.05 39.00
N THR A 95 -11.61 -10.01 40.29
CA THR A 95 -12.20 -9.08 41.28
C THR A 95 -11.22 -8.02 41.76
N ALA A 96 -9.92 -8.25 41.56
CA ALA A 96 -8.88 -7.34 42.02
C ALA A 96 -8.95 -6.03 41.24
N SER A 97 -8.92 -4.91 41.95
CA SER A 97 -8.98 -3.57 41.36
C SER A 97 -7.62 -2.89 41.29
N GLU A 98 -6.67 -3.27 42.15
CA GLU A 98 -5.33 -2.70 42.15
C GLU A 98 -4.42 -3.39 41.11
N ARG A 99 -3.72 -2.58 40.32
CA ARG A 99 -2.74 -3.07 39.33
C ARG A 99 -1.68 -3.97 39.94
N ARG A 100 -1.24 -3.64 41.16
CA ARG A 100 -0.24 -4.44 41.88
C ARG A 100 -0.74 -5.84 42.20
N SER A 101 -1.99 -5.99 42.63
CA SER A 101 -2.58 -7.30 42.94
C SER A 101 -2.62 -8.19 41.69
N VAL A 102 -3.09 -7.63 40.57
CA VAL A 102 -3.13 -8.31 39.27
C VAL A 102 -1.73 -8.73 38.83
N LEU A 103 -0.76 -7.81 38.89
CA LEU A 103 0.65 -8.08 38.56
C LEU A 103 1.24 -9.23 39.39
N GLU A 104 1.08 -9.20 40.71
CA GLU A 104 1.65 -10.24 41.58
C GLU A 104 0.95 -11.59 41.42
N MET A 105 -0.37 -11.61 41.17
CA MET A 105 -1.10 -12.83 40.85
C MET A 105 -0.68 -13.42 39.50
N ALA A 106 -0.53 -12.59 38.48
CA ALA A 106 0.01 -12.98 37.18
C ALA A 106 1.43 -13.59 37.32
N ARG A 107 2.30 -12.96 38.11
CA ARG A 107 3.66 -13.48 38.37
C ARG A 107 3.67 -14.82 39.06
N ALA A 108 2.67 -15.13 39.88
CA ALA A 108 2.57 -16.43 40.54
C ALA A 108 2.41 -17.60 39.56
N ILE A 109 1.90 -17.33 38.35
CA ILE A 109 1.78 -18.29 37.25
C ILE A 109 2.84 -18.09 36.15
N GLY A 110 3.86 -17.25 36.40
CA GLY A 110 4.94 -16.99 35.46
C GLY A 110 4.61 -15.98 34.37
N TYR A 111 3.48 -15.26 34.47
CA TYR A 111 3.09 -14.21 33.53
C TYR A 111 3.59 -12.85 34.02
N GLU A 112 4.27 -12.11 33.14
CA GLU A 112 4.55 -10.68 33.32
C GLU A 112 3.69 -9.93 32.31
N LEU A 113 3.03 -8.85 32.74
CA LEU A 113 2.21 -8.03 31.85
C LEU A 113 3.05 -7.53 30.69
N ASN A 114 2.46 -7.55 29.49
CA ASN A 114 3.16 -7.12 28.29
C ASN A 114 3.58 -5.64 28.42
N PRO A 115 4.88 -5.32 28.23
CA PRO A 115 5.32 -3.94 28.17
C PRO A 115 4.78 -3.27 26.91
N GLY A 116 4.76 -1.94 26.89
CA GLY A 116 4.45 -1.21 25.67
C GLY A 116 5.52 -1.45 24.61
N VAL A 117 5.11 -1.56 23.34
CA VAL A 117 6.02 -1.69 22.19
C VAL A 117 6.10 -0.35 21.49
N ALA A 118 7.31 0.04 21.10
CA ALA A 118 7.57 1.26 20.36
C ALA A 118 7.09 1.15 18.91
N ALA A 119 6.55 2.25 18.40
CA ALA A 119 6.23 2.40 16.99
C ALA A 119 7.49 2.32 16.11
N GLU A 120 7.34 1.82 14.90
CA GLU A 120 8.40 1.77 13.89
C GLU A 120 7.95 2.46 12.60
N THR A 121 8.89 3.03 11.86
CA THR A 121 8.62 3.64 10.55
C THR A 121 9.90 3.69 9.70
N TYR A 122 9.76 4.18 8.47
CA TYR A 122 10.86 4.39 7.54
C TYR A 122 11.13 5.87 7.36
N LEU A 123 12.40 6.26 7.49
CA LEU A 123 12.87 7.61 7.23
C LEU A 123 13.53 7.68 5.85
N ALA A 124 13.13 8.68 5.06
CA ALA A 124 13.79 9.03 3.80
C ALA A 124 14.62 10.30 4.02
N PHE A 125 15.93 10.20 3.76
CA PHE A 125 16.86 11.31 3.93
C PHE A 125 17.18 11.98 2.60
N THR A 126 17.29 13.31 2.62
CA THR A 126 17.88 14.10 1.54
C THR A 126 19.25 14.59 1.98
N VAL A 127 20.28 14.24 1.22
CA VAL A 127 21.68 14.64 1.49
C VAL A 127 22.27 15.44 0.34
N GLU A 128 23.29 16.24 0.62
CA GLU A 128 24.05 17.00 -0.38
C GLU A 128 25.52 16.62 -0.34
N GLN A 129 26.19 16.70 -1.50
CA GLN A 129 27.62 16.43 -1.55
C GLN A 129 28.38 17.56 -0.86
N VAL A 130 29.18 17.20 0.13
CA VAL A 130 30.06 18.14 0.82
C VAL A 130 31.37 18.27 0.04
N PRO A 131 31.77 19.47 -0.41
CA PRO A 131 33.02 19.65 -1.13
C PRO A 131 34.22 19.20 -0.30
N GLY A 132 35.03 18.28 -0.85
CA GLY A 132 36.25 17.77 -0.21
C GLY A 132 36.04 16.66 0.84
N ALA A 133 34.79 16.21 1.05
CA ALA A 133 34.50 15.01 1.84
C ALA A 133 34.44 13.75 0.97
N GLU A 134 34.44 12.58 1.61
CA GLU A 134 34.12 11.31 0.94
C GLU A 134 32.72 11.35 0.33
N GLU A 135 32.45 10.46 -0.63
CA GLU A 135 31.15 10.41 -1.31
C GLU A 135 30.07 9.92 -0.33
N GLY A 136 29.02 10.73 -0.17
CA GLY A 136 27.90 10.43 0.71
C GLY A 136 28.02 10.94 2.14
N THR A 137 27.04 10.57 2.96
CA THR A 137 26.90 10.99 4.36
C THR A 137 26.48 9.81 5.21
N LEU A 138 27.25 9.52 6.26
CA LEU A 138 26.90 8.45 7.20
C LEU A 138 25.72 8.88 8.07
N LEU A 139 24.62 8.14 7.95
CA LEU A 139 23.53 8.13 8.91
C LEU A 139 23.85 7.04 9.92
N ASP A 140 24.27 7.40 11.13
CA ASP A 140 24.64 6.43 12.16
C ASP A 140 23.43 6.01 13.00
N THR A 141 23.52 4.85 13.64
CA THR A 141 22.54 4.47 14.67
C THR A 141 22.58 5.51 15.80
N GLY A 142 21.42 5.80 16.40
CA GLY A 142 21.35 6.88 17.39
C GLY A 142 20.96 8.24 16.83
N LEU A 143 20.97 8.44 15.51
CA LEU A 143 20.51 9.70 14.92
C LEU A 143 19.03 9.94 15.23
N LYS A 144 18.72 11.07 15.89
CA LYS A 144 17.38 11.39 16.38
C LYS A 144 16.62 12.34 15.46
N VAL A 145 15.37 11.99 15.17
CA VAL A 145 14.39 12.79 14.43
C VAL A 145 13.16 12.99 15.30
N GLN A 146 12.67 14.22 15.35
CA GLN A 146 11.50 14.60 16.14
C GLN A 146 10.31 14.94 15.25
N SER A 147 9.12 14.58 15.73
CA SER A 147 7.86 14.90 15.07
C SER A 147 7.50 16.37 15.25
N ILE A 148 6.83 16.94 14.26
CA ILE A 148 6.10 18.20 14.39
C ILE A 148 4.70 17.85 14.88
N PRO A 149 4.32 18.17 16.14
CA PRO A 149 3.02 17.81 16.67
C PRO A 149 1.88 18.59 15.98
N GLY A 150 0.72 17.93 15.85
CA GLY A 150 -0.55 18.58 15.56
C GLY A 150 -1.08 19.42 16.73
N GLN A 151 -2.29 19.97 16.56
CA GLN A 151 -3.01 20.62 17.66
C GLN A 151 -3.28 19.58 18.76
N ASP A 152 -2.86 19.87 19.99
CA ASP A 152 -2.97 19.01 21.18
C ASP A 152 -2.09 17.74 21.20
N GLU A 153 -1.15 17.58 20.25
CA GLU A 153 -0.15 16.50 20.26
C GLU A 153 1.16 16.95 20.92
N ARG A 154 1.95 15.98 21.44
CA ARG A 154 3.31 16.22 21.94
C ARG A 154 4.36 15.81 20.90
N PRO A 155 5.53 16.48 20.83
CA PRO A 155 6.63 16.04 19.98
C PRO A 155 7.11 14.65 20.40
N GLN A 156 7.24 13.76 19.43
CA GLN A 156 7.70 12.38 19.61
C GLN A 156 9.08 12.22 18.99
N VAL A 157 9.95 11.46 19.65
CA VAL A 157 11.35 11.27 19.21
C VAL A 157 11.53 9.88 18.65
N PHE A 158 12.10 9.80 17.47
CA PHE A 158 12.48 8.58 16.78
C PHE A 158 13.99 8.51 16.63
N GLU A 159 14.53 7.31 16.73
CA GLU A 159 15.95 7.03 16.58
C GLU A 159 16.18 6.11 15.38
N VAL A 160 17.20 6.41 14.58
CA VAL A 160 17.65 5.56 13.47
C VAL A 160 18.21 4.25 14.03
N MET A 161 17.71 3.12 13.52
CA MET A 161 18.00 1.79 14.05
C MET A 161 19.12 1.06 13.30
N GLU A 162 19.55 1.58 12.15
CA GLU A 162 20.63 1.01 11.34
C GLU A 162 21.50 2.10 10.71
N ALA A 163 22.78 1.80 10.50
CA ALA A 163 23.66 2.72 9.82
C ALA A 163 23.53 2.61 8.30
N LEU A 164 23.51 3.75 7.61
CA LEU A 164 23.48 3.82 6.14
C LEU A 164 24.34 4.98 5.63
N THR A 165 25.19 4.72 4.64
CA THR A 165 25.80 5.80 3.84
C THR A 165 24.79 6.28 2.81
N ALA A 166 24.20 7.46 3.06
CA ALA A 166 23.27 8.12 2.15
C ALA A 166 24.03 8.86 1.04
N LEU A 167 23.50 8.81 -0.19
CA LEU A 167 24.16 9.35 -1.38
C LEU A 167 23.28 10.38 -2.08
N PRO A 168 23.82 11.54 -2.53
CA PRO A 168 23.02 12.55 -3.23
C PRO A 168 22.32 12.01 -4.50
N ALA A 169 22.98 11.11 -5.23
CA ALA A 169 22.43 10.46 -6.43
C ALA A 169 21.21 9.56 -6.13
N LEU A 170 20.99 9.20 -4.87
CA LEU A 170 19.93 8.30 -4.41
C LEU A 170 18.81 9.03 -3.62
N ASN A 171 18.85 10.36 -3.60
CA ASN A 171 17.81 11.18 -2.95
C ASN A 171 16.44 10.98 -3.60
N GLU A 172 16.40 11.00 -4.92
CA GLU A 172 15.18 10.96 -5.71
C GLU A 172 15.50 10.39 -7.10
N LEU A 173 14.97 9.21 -7.39
CA LEU A 173 15.07 8.52 -8.66
C LEU A 173 13.69 8.56 -9.34
N HIS A 174 13.68 8.57 -10.68
CA HIS A 174 12.44 8.56 -11.45
C HIS A 174 12.39 7.31 -12.32
N PRO A 175 11.18 6.73 -12.52
CA PRO A 175 11.04 5.68 -13.51
C PRO A 175 11.29 6.25 -14.90
N ARG A 176 11.77 5.40 -15.81
CA ARG A 176 11.96 5.77 -17.21
C ARG A 176 10.65 6.30 -17.80
N GLN A 177 10.70 7.50 -18.38
CA GLN A 177 9.53 8.21 -18.91
C GLN A 177 9.34 7.99 -20.41
N HIS A 178 10.44 7.79 -21.14
CA HIS A 178 10.45 7.69 -22.59
C HIS A 178 11.27 6.48 -23.07
N ARG A 179 10.94 5.96 -24.25
CA ARG A 179 11.66 4.85 -24.88
C ARG A 179 11.80 5.07 -26.39
N PRO A 180 12.76 4.41 -27.05
CA PRO A 180 12.80 4.36 -28.50
C PRO A 180 11.46 3.86 -29.07
N ALA A 181 10.95 4.55 -30.09
CA ALA A 181 9.68 4.19 -30.72
C ALA A 181 9.73 2.78 -31.30
N THR A 182 8.65 2.01 -31.05
CA THR A 182 8.48 0.67 -31.61
C THR A 182 7.43 0.69 -32.71
N PHE A 183 7.76 0.11 -33.86
CA PHE A 183 6.89 0.11 -35.03
C PHE A 183 6.36 -1.30 -35.27
N SER A 184 5.04 -1.43 -35.19
CA SER A 184 4.27 -2.62 -35.48
C SER A 184 3.26 -2.31 -36.59
N ARG A 185 2.45 -3.30 -37.00
CA ARG A 185 1.39 -3.06 -37.99
C ARG A 185 0.33 -2.08 -37.48
N THR A 186 0.09 -2.07 -36.17
CA THR A 186 -0.93 -1.23 -35.53
C THR A 186 -0.43 0.16 -35.19
N THR A 187 0.87 0.45 -35.37
CA THR A 187 1.42 1.78 -35.14
C THR A 187 0.83 2.79 -36.14
N THR A 188 0.16 3.81 -35.60
CA THR A 188 -0.52 4.89 -36.34
C THR A 188 0.06 6.28 -36.05
N ARG A 189 1.16 6.35 -35.29
CA ARG A 189 1.82 7.60 -34.91
C ARG A 189 3.34 7.45 -34.80
N ALA A 190 4.05 8.57 -34.91
CA ALA A 190 5.49 8.67 -34.61
C ALA A 190 5.82 10.01 -33.95
N TYR A 191 6.91 10.03 -33.17
CA TYR A 191 7.41 11.20 -32.46
C TYR A 191 8.67 11.72 -33.16
N ILE A 192 8.69 13.00 -33.49
CA ILE A 192 9.76 13.66 -34.25
C ILE A 192 10.43 14.70 -33.38
N GLU A 193 11.76 14.76 -33.39
CA GLU A 193 12.49 15.80 -32.66
C GLU A 193 12.14 17.20 -33.20
N GLY A 194 12.01 18.17 -32.30
CA GLY A 194 11.74 19.56 -32.65
C GLY A 194 10.28 19.88 -33.00
N ILE A 195 10.02 21.17 -33.18
CA ILE A 195 8.67 21.73 -33.41
C ILE A 195 8.54 22.48 -34.73
N ASP A 196 9.65 22.80 -35.40
CA ASP A 196 9.68 23.51 -36.69
C ASP A 196 9.97 22.54 -37.84
N ASN A 197 9.23 21.43 -37.87
CA ASN A 197 9.40 20.37 -38.87
C ASN A 197 8.69 20.68 -40.20
N GLN A 198 7.92 21.77 -40.26
CA GLN A 198 7.11 22.18 -41.43
C GLN A 198 6.19 21.05 -41.95
N LEU A 199 5.67 20.23 -41.04
CA LEU A 199 4.75 19.13 -41.36
C LEU A 199 3.30 19.58 -41.23
N GLN A 200 2.46 19.11 -42.13
CA GLN A 200 1.02 19.38 -42.13
C GLN A 200 0.21 18.14 -42.50
N PRO A 201 -1.07 18.07 -42.08
CA PRO A 201 -1.99 17.03 -42.56
C PRO A 201 -2.01 16.99 -44.10
N GLY A 202 -1.92 15.79 -44.67
CA GLY A 202 -1.82 15.55 -46.12
C GLY A 202 -0.40 15.36 -46.65
N ASP A 203 0.65 15.68 -45.87
CA ASP A 203 2.02 15.38 -46.25
C ASP A 203 2.29 13.87 -46.32
N LEU A 204 3.24 13.47 -47.16
CA LEU A 204 3.71 12.08 -47.24
C LEU A 204 4.98 11.91 -46.42
N VAL A 205 4.92 10.96 -45.49
CA VAL A 205 6.09 10.47 -44.77
C VAL A 205 6.47 9.08 -45.25
N LEU A 206 7.76 8.81 -45.28
CA LEU A 206 8.38 7.56 -45.70
C LEU A 206 9.12 6.94 -44.52
N LEU A 207 8.79 5.71 -44.18
CA LEU A 207 9.51 4.88 -43.22
C LEU A 207 10.37 3.88 -43.98
N VAL A 208 11.69 3.92 -43.78
CA VAL A 208 12.64 3.03 -44.47
C VAL A 208 13.41 2.18 -43.47
N GLY A 209 13.26 0.85 -43.56
CA GLY A 209 14.03 -0.08 -42.74
C GLY A 209 15.47 -0.28 -43.24
N ARG A 210 16.33 -0.78 -42.34
CA ARG A 210 17.73 -1.13 -42.67
C ARG A 210 17.84 -2.08 -43.88
N SER A 211 16.90 -3.01 -44.03
CA SER A 211 16.87 -3.93 -45.18
C SER A 211 16.72 -3.20 -46.52
N ARG A 212 15.90 -2.13 -46.58
CA ARG A 212 15.76 -1.32 -47.79
C ARG A 212 16.95 -0.40 -48.03
N ILE A 213 17.57 0.12 -46.96
CA ILE A 213 18.81 0.92 -47.06
C ILE A 213 19.94 0.09 -47.68
N ASN A 214 20.07 -1.18 -47.28
CA ASN A 214 21.16 -2.06 -47.71
C ASN A 214 20.87 -2.82 -49.01
N HIS A 215 19.58 -3.07 -49.32
CA HIS A 215 19.17 -3.84 -50.49
C HIS A 215 18.07 -3.09 -51.29
N PRO A 216 18.39 -2.55 -52.48
CA PRO A 216 17.47 -1.78 -53.33
C PRO A 216 16.16 -2.46 -53.75
N LEU A 217 16.03 -3.78 -53.55
CA LEU A 217 14.83 -4.55 -53.93
C LEU A 217 14.02 -5.02 -52.72
N SER A 218 14.37 -4.58 -51.51
CA SER A 218 13.60 -4.90 -50.31
C SER A 218 12.31 -4.10 -50.27
N GLU A 219 11.21 -4.76 -49.93
CA GLU A 219 9.90 -4.12 -49.73
C GLU A 219 9.67 -3.68 -48.26
N ARG A 220 10.70 -3.70 -47.40
CA ARG A 220 10.62 -3.24 -46.01
C ARG A 220 10.68 -1.70 -45.92
N TRP A 221 9.69 -1.05 -46.49
CA TRP A 221 9.47 0.39 -46.44
C TRP A 221 7.96 0.69 -46.48
N ASP A 222 7.56 1.84 -45.96
CA ASP A 222 6.16 2.25 -45.88
C ASP A 222 6.03 3.73 -46.20
N VAL A 223 5.00 4.13 -46.94
CA VAL A 223 4.64 5.55 -47.12
C VAL A 223 3.26 5.81 -46.54
N ARG A 224 3.14 6.81 -45.67
CA ARG A 224 1.88 7.18 -45.02
C ARG A 224 1.55 8.64 -45.25
N THR A 225 0.26 8.91 -45.44
CA THR A 225 -0.26 10.27 -45.52
C THR A 225 -0.65 10.71 -44.13
N LEU A 226 -0.16 11.86 -43.70
CA LEU A 226 -0.45 12.39 -42.38
C LEU A 226 -1.92 12.79 -42.28
N THR A 227 -2.59 12.36 -41.22
CA THR A 227 -3.97 12.76 -40.88
C THR A 227 -4.01 13.87 -39.86
N ALA A 228 -3.01 13.94 -38.97
CA ALA A 228 -2.84 15.01 -37.99
C ALA A 228 -1.35 15.23 -37.67
N VAL A 229 -1.03 16.43 -37.20
CA VAL A 229 0.31 16.84 -36.75
C VAL A 229 0.13 17.69 -35.49
N ASP A 230 0.59 17.16 -34.37
CA ASP A 230 0.43 17.77 -33.05
C ASP A 230 1.78 18.25 -32.53
N VAL A 231 1.92 19.57 -32.35
CA VAL A 231 3.17 20.18 -31.89
C VAL A 231 3.17 20.26 -30.37
N ASN A 232 4.11 19.57 -29.73
CA ASN A 232 4.32 19.64 -28.29
C ASN A 232 5.53 20.54 -27.97
N ALA A 233 5.25 21.83 -27.78
CA ALA A 233 6.28 22.82 -27.46
C ALA A 233 6.98 22.57 -26.12
N ARG A 234 6.30 21.94 -25.14
CA ARG A 234 6.91 21.64 -23.83
C ARG A 234 7.91 20.49 -23.89
N ALA A 235 7.56 19.44 -24.63
CA ALA A 235 8.42 18.27 -24.81
C ALA A 235 9.41 18.43 -26.00
N ASN A 236 9.36 19.57 -26.70
CA ASN A 236 10.17 19.87 -27.89
C ASN A 236 10.14 18.76 -28.95
N HIS A 237 8.94 18.23 -29.21
CA HIS A 237 8.72 17.23 -30.26
C HIS A 237 7.42 17.51 -31.02
N THR A 238 7.30 16.90 -32.19
CA THR A 238 6.08 16.88 -33.00
C THR A 238 5.57 15.45 -33.08
N VAL A 239 4.29 15.22 -32.81
CA VAL A 239 3.63 13.93 -33.00
C VAL A 239 2.92 13.95 -34.34
N ILE A 240 3.20 12.96 -35.18
CA ILE A 240 2.53 12.79 -36.46
C ILE A 240 1.62 11.57 -36.42
N HIS A 241 0.46 11.68 -37.04
CA HIS A 241 -0.56 10.63 -37.06
C HIS A 241 -0.90 10.22 -38.48
N TRP A 242 -1.20 8.94 -38.68
CA TRP A 242 -1.73 8.40 -39.93
C TRP A 242 -2.76 7.32 -39.65
N ALA A 243 -3.77 7.18 -40.52
CA ALA A 243 -4.81 6.18 -40.32
C ALA A 243 -4.36 4.75 -40.69
N GLN A 244 -3.63 4.60 -41.80
CA GLN A 244 -3.36 3.29 -42.40
C GLN A 244 -2.26 2.51 -41.65
N GLU A 245 -2.54 1.29 -41.21
CA GLU A 245 -1.56 0.34 -40.65
C GLU A 245 -0.26 0.26 -41.44
N LEU A 246 0.86 0.00 -40.77
CA LEU A 246 2.16 -0.25 -41.41
C LEU A 246 2.26 -1.65 -42.04
N GLY A 247 3.16 -1.80 -43.03
CA GLY A 247 3.34 -3.01 -43.82
C GLY A 247 2.29 -3.23 -44.91
N HIS A 248 2.40 -4.36 -45.59
CA HIS A 248 1.52 -4.78 -46.70
C HIS A 248 0.84 -6.11 -46.36
N THR A 249 -0.43 -6.28 -46.77
CA THR A 249 -1.16 -7.54 -46.61
C THR A 249 -1.09 -8.44 -47.84
N ASP A 250 -0.84 -7.87 -49.01
CA ASP A 250 -0.76 -8.58 -50.29
C ASP A 250 0.24 -7.89 -51.24
N PRO A 251 1.44 -8.47 -51.48
CA PRO A 251 2.00 -9.60 -50.74
C PRO A 251 2.23 -9.25 -49.26
N TRP A 252 2.24 -10.25 -48.38
CA TRP A 252 2.45 -10.02 -46.96
C TRP A 252 3.87 -9.52 -46.68
N VAL A 253 4.00 -8.29 -46.18
CA VAL A 253 5.26 -7.69 -45.75
C VAL A 253 5.07 -7.04 -44.39
N ASN A 254 5.87 -7.46 -43.41
CA ASN A 254 5.90 -6.83 -42.09
C ASN A 254 6.54 -5.44 -42.18
N PRO A 255 6.10 -4.49 -41.33
CA PRO A 255 6.71 -3.18 -41.25
C PRO A 255 8.20 -3.26 -40.92
N ALA A 256 8.92 -2.22 -41.29
CA ALA A 256 10.33 -2.11 -40.96
C ALA A 256 10.55 -2.02 -39.44
N GLU A 257 11.49 -2.83 -38.92
CA GLU A 257 11.99 -2.70 -37.55
C GLU A 257 12.90 -1.47 -37.45
N SER A 258 12.62 -0.56 -36.51
CA SER A 258 13.36 0.69 -36.28
C SER A 258 13.67 1.48 -37.57
N PRO A 259 12.63 1.91 -38.32
CA PRO A 259 12.80 2.60 -39.59
C PRO A 259 13.40 4.00 -39.40
N GLN A 260 14.07 4.51 -40.44
CA GLN A 260 14.33 5.94 -40.58
C GLN A 260 13.11 6.63 -41.20
N LEU A 261 12.73 7.79 -40.67
CA LEU A 261 11.60 8.56 -41.17
C LEU A 261 12.06 9.69 -42.09
N TYR A 262 11.44 9.81 -43.25
CA TYR A 262 11.68 10.89 -44.20
C TYR A 262 10.38 11.61 -44.55
N VAL A 263 10.47 12.87 -44.95
CA VAL A 263 9.39 13.62 -45.59
C VAL A 263 9.82 14.04 -46.99
N PHE A 264 8.91 14.04 -47.95
CA PHE A 264 9.16 14.56 -49.29
C PHE A 264 8.75 16.03 -49.38
N ARG A 265 9.71 16.93 -49.62
CA ARG A 265 9.45 18.38 -49.67
C ARG A 265 8.98 18.87 -51.03
N GLU A 266 9.21 18.11 -52.10
CA GLU A 266 8.86 18.54 -53.46
C GLU A 266 8.13 17.45 -54.26
N ARG A 267 7.21 17.89 -55.12
CA ARG A 267 6.51 17.06 -56.11
C ARG A 267 6.96 17.49 -57.49
N ALA A 268 7.33 16.51 -58.31
CA ALA A 268 7.74 16.68 -59.69
C ALA A 268 6.89 15.78 -60.61
N ALA A 269 7.00 16.01 -61.91
CA ALA A 269 6.43 15.14 -62.92
C ALA A 269 7.55 14.54 -63.79
N LEU A 270 7.25 13.46 -64.51
CA LEU A 270 8.16 12.93 -65.51
C LEU A 270 8.17 13.86 -66.73
N PHE A 271 9.34 14.02 -67.37
CA PHE A 271 9.45 14.76 -68.62
C PHE A 271 8.51 14.14 -69.68
N GLY A 272 7.67 14.98 -70.29
CA GLY A 272 6.62 14.56 -71.21
C GLY A 272 5.22 14.42 -70.60
N HIS A 273 5.02 14.60 -69.29
CA HIS A 273 3.68 14.53 -68.67
C HIS A 273 2.69 15.52 -69.31
N ASN A 274 3.18 16.69 -69.70
CA ASN A 274 2.43 17.78 -70.33
C ASN A 274 2.59 17.81 -71.86
N ALA A 275 3.06 16.72 -72.47
CA ALA A 275 3.17 16.64 -73.94
C ALA A 275 1.82 16.98 -74.60
N PRO A 276 1.80 17.69 -75.74
CA PRO A 276 0.55 17.96 -76.46
C PRO A 276 -0.24 16.69 -76.82
N ASP A 277 -1.55 16.78 -77.04
CA ASP A 277 -2.34 15.63 -77.50
C ASP A 277 -1.89 15.24 -78.92
N TRP A 278 -1.34 14.02 -79.05
CA TRP A 278 -0.87 13.46 -80.32
C TRP A 278 -1.92 13.53 -81.44
N ARG A 279 -3.20 13.36 -81.09
CA ARG A 279 -4.30 13.37 -82.05
C ARG A 279 -4.41 14.72 -82.75
N LEU A 280 -4.08 15.80 -82.05
CA LEU A 280 -4.13 17.18 -82.53
C LEU A 280 -2.83 17.63 -83.23
N MET A 281 -1.79 16.79 -83.28
CA MET A 281 -0.54 17.15 -83.95
C MET A 281 -0.70 17.24 -85.47
N SER A 282 -0.01 18.22 -86.07
CA SER A 282 0.03 18.41 -87.52
C SER A 282 0.65 17.21 -88.24
N GLN A 283 0.28 16.97 -89.50
CA GLN A 283 0.79 15.83 -90.26
C GLN A 283 2.32 15.84 -90.38
N ASN A 284 2.94 17.03 -90.53
CA ASN A 284 4.40 17.15 -90.59
C ASN A 284 5.11 16.62 -89.33
N ILE A 285 4.57 16.91 -88.14
CA ILE A 285 5.11 16.41 -86.87
C ILE A 285 4.86 14.91 -86.76
N LYS A 286 3.70 14.43 -87.23
CA LYS A 286 3.39 13.00 -87.24
C LYS A 286 4.34 12.22 -88.14
N ASP A 287 4.65 12.75 -89.32
CA ASP A 287 5.59 12.14 -90.27
C ASP A 287 7.04 12.13 -89.74
N GLU A 288 7.43 13.14 -88.93
CA GLU A 288 8.77 13.22 -88.33
C GLU A 288 8.97 12.19 -87.20
N PHE A 289 7.98 12.05 -86.30
CA PHE A 289 8.09 11.18 -85.13
C PHE A 289 7.59 9.74 -85.39
N ASP A 290 6.71 9.55 -86.38
CA ASP A 290 6.13 8.26 -86.78
C ASP A 290 6.11 8.13 -88.32
N PRO A 291 7.27 8.05 -88.98
CA PRO A 291 7.36 8.02 -90.45
C PRO A 291 6.66 6.82 -91.10
N ASP A 292 6.39 5.76 -90.33
CA ASP A 292 5.66 4.57 -90.76
C ASP A 292 4.14 4.67 -90.51
N GLY A 293 3.65 5.75 -89.88
CA GLY A 293 2.23 6.01 -89.60
C GLY A 293 1.54 4.97 -88.71
N ARG A 294 2.28 4.34 -87.78
CA ARG A 294 1.79 3.20 -86.98
C ARG A 294 1.01 3.62 -85.73
N GLN A 295 1.13 4.86 -85.26
CA GLN A 295 0.57 5.35 -84.00
C GLN A 295 -0.57 6.35 -84.24
N ILE A 296 -1.79 5.92 -83.91
CA ILE A 296 -3.01 6.75 -84.15
C ILE A 296 -3.53 7.46 -82.89
N SER A 297 -3.08 7.08 -81.70
CA SER A 297 -3.73 7.49 -80.43
C SER A 297 -2.81 8.15 -79.41
N GLN A 298 -1.49 7.98 -79.52
CA GLN A 298 -0.49 8.50 -78.58
C GLN A 298 0.87 8.71 -79.28
N TRP A 299 1.73 9.55 -78.70
CA TRP A 299 3.11 9.71 -79.15
C TRP A 299 3.86 8.37 -79.27
N PRO A 300 4.72 8.18 -80.29
CA PRO A 300 5.59 7.02 -80.39
C PRO A 300 6.49 6.87 -79.16
N ASN A 301 6.62 5.65 -78.63
CA ASN A 301 7.45 5.35 -77.46
C ASN A 301 7.16 6.22 -76.21
N PHE A 302 5.91 6.68 -76.03
CA PHE A 302 5.47 7.53 -74.92
C PHE A 302 5.41 6.80 -73.56
N LYS A 303 6.59 6.50 -73.04
CA LYS A 303 6.87 5.79 -71.79
C LYS A 303 8.29 6.16 -71.35
N ILE A 304 8.72 5.68 -70.19
CA ILE A 304 10.13 5.77 -69.79
C ILE A 304 10.95 4.89 -70.74
N GLN A 305 11.75 5.49 -71.61
CA GLN A 305 12.57 4.77 -72.61
C GLN A 305 13.90 4.26 -72.02
N THR A 306 14.36 4.91 -70.96
CA THR A 306 15.67 4.71 -70.32
C THR A 306 15.64 3.72 -69.14
N VAL A 307 14.69 2.78 -69.15
CA VAL A 307 14.52 1.77 -68.07
C VAL A 307 15.78 0.92 -67.89
N GLY A 308 16.43 0.53 -68.99
CA GLY A 308 17.67 -0.26 -68.95
C GLY A 308 18.83 0.47 -68.27
N GLU A 309 18.83 1.81 -68.33
CA GLU A 309 19.83 2.68 -67.71
C GLU A 309 19.48 3.04 -66.25
N ARG A 310 18.31 2.59 -65.75
CA ARG A 310 17.72 3.03 -64.47
C ARG A 310 17.51 4.56 -64.42
N ARG A 311 17.40 5.20 -65.58
CA ARG A 311 17.31 6.66 -65.66
C ARG A 311 15.87 7.12 -65.80
N ILE A 312 15.51 8.16 -65.06
CA ILE A 312 14.30 8.97 -65.29
C ILE A 312 14.71 10.44 -65.43
N ASP A 313 13.92 11.21 -66.19
CA ASP A 313 14.11 12.65 -66.32
C ASP A 313 12.85 13.36 -65.80
N LEU A 314 13.04 14.31 -64.89
CA LEU A 314 11.97 15.14 -64.34
C LEU A 314 11.64 16.30 -65.28
N ASP A 315 10.47 16.90 -65.12
CA ASP A 315 9.94 17.95 -65.99
C ASP A 315 10.66 19.32 -65.88
N ALA A 316 11.43 19.54 -64.81
CA ALA A 316 12.16 20.77 -64.54
C ALA A 316 13.49 20.50 -63.82
N VAL A 317 14.24 21.58 -63.53
CA VAL A 317 15.47 21.53 -62.72
C VAL A 317 15.12 21.72 -61.24
N TYR A 318 15.21 20.62 -60.49
CA TYR A 318 15.01 20.58 -59.04
C TYR A 318 16.37 20.52 -58.32
N LYS A 319 16.77 21.63 -57.67
CA LYS A 319 18.10 21.77 -57.04
C LYS A 319 18.23 21.06 -55.69
N SER A 320 17.10 20.83 -55.02
CA SER A 320 17.00 20.15 -53.73
C SER A 320 17.11 18.62 -53.86
N VAL A 321 17.01 18.08 -55.08
CA VAL A 321 17.18 16.66 -55.35
C VAL A 321 18.67 16.34 -55.43
N LEU A 322 19.16 15.57 -54.45
CA LEU A 322 20.58 15.23 -54.31
C LEU A 322 20.80 13.73 -54.50
N ALA A 323 22.02 13.35 -54.89
CA ALA A 323 22.43 11.96 -54.84
C ALA A 323 22.31 11.42 -53.41
N GLY A 324 21.79 10.21 -53.28
CA GLY A 324 21.46 9.54 -52.03
C GLY A 324 20.02 9.79 -51.54
N SER A 325 19.28 10.74 -52.11
CA SER A 325 17.87 11.01 -51.74
C SER A 325 16.92 9.89 -52.18
N TRP A 326 15.84 9.72 -51.42
CA TRP A 326 14.73 8.86 -51.77
C TRP A 326 13.82 9.54 -52.79
N VAL A 327 13.31 8.74 -53.72
CA VAL A 327 12.44 9.16 -54.82
C VAL A 327 11.28 8.18 -54.88
N LEU A 328 10.05 8.68 -54.73
CA LEU A 328 8.85 7.85 -54.77
C LEU A 328 8.07 8.16 -56.06
N LEU A 329 7.88 7.14 -56.90
CA LEU A 329 6.98 7.23 -58.04
C LEU A 329 5.60 6.76 -57.59
N ASP A 330 4.61 7.64 -57.71
CA ASP A 330 3.22 7.41 -57.32
C ASP A 330 2.34 7.52 -58.55
N LYS A 331 1.57 6.46 -58.83
CA LYS A 331 0.51 6.45 -59.83
C LYS A 331 -0.77 5.92 -59.18
N PRO A 332 -1.94 6.08 -59.81
CA PRO A 332 -3.16 5.48 -59.28
C PRO A 332 -2.94 4.00 -58.91
N ARG A 333 -3.17 3.70 -57.63
CA ARG A 333 -3.11 2.37 -57.00
C ARG A 333 -1.72 1.69 -56.94
N TYR A 334 -0.63 2.38 -57.28
CA TYR A 334 0.70 1.76 -57.18
C TYR A 334 1.79 2.78 -56.87
N ARG A 335 2.69 2.40 -55.96
CA ARG A 335 3.83 3.21 -55.51
C ARG A 335 5.08 2.37 -55.56
N GLU A 336 6.18 2.97 -55.98
CA GLU A 336 7.49 2.33 -55.99
C GLU A 336 8.54 3.31 -55.49
N LEU A 337 9.40 2.83 -54.60
CA LEU A 337 10.45 3.62 -53.98
C LEU A 337 11.79 3.31 -54.65
N TYR A 338 12.56 4.37 -54.90
CA TYR A 338 13.92 4.30 -55.42
C TYR A 338 14.84 5.22 -54.64
N ARG A 339 16.14 4.99 -54.76
CA ARG A 339 17.18 5.91 -54.29
C ARG A 339 17.91 6.50 -55.49
N ALA A 340 18.05 7.83 -55.52
CA ALA A 340 18.84 8.50 -56.55
C ALA A 340 20.32 8.22 -56.32
N VAL A 341 20.97 7.48 -57.20
CA VAL A 341 22.41 7.18 -57.16
C VAL A 341 23.20 8.35 -57.74
N GLU A 342 22.75 8.88 -58.88
CA GLU A 342 23.34 10.04 -59.52
C GLU A 342 22.24 11.04 -59.88
N VAL A 343 22.57 12.32 -59.73
CA VAL A 343 21.68 13.44 -60.10
C VAL A 343 22.48 14.42 -60.93
N PHE A 344 21.98 14.73 -62.12
CA PHE A 344 22.57 15.74 -62.99
C PHE A 344 21.47 16.52 -63.71
N SER A 345 21.81 17.65 -64.31
CA SER A 345 20.88 18.44 -65.11
C SER A 345 21.30 18.41 -66.57
N ASP A 346 20.36 18.13 -67.45
CA ASP A 346 20.58 18.06 -68.90
C ASP A 346 19.41 18.74 -69.65
N SER A 347 19.59 19.08 -70.92
CA SER A 347 18.49 19.57 -71.76
C SER A 347 17.91 18.40 -72.54
N ARG A 348 16.61 18.13 -72.36
CA ARG A 348 15.91 17.06 -73.06
C ARG A 348 14.95 17.66 -74.08
N THR A 349 14.97 17.12 -75.30
CA THR A 349 14.00 17.44 -76.35
C THR A 349 13.30 16.16 -76.80
N ASP A 350 11.99 16.08 -76.56
CA ASP A 350 11.15 14.96 -76.97
C ASP A 350 9.68 15.40 -76.96
N TYR A 351 8.81 14.72 -77.72
CA TYR A 351 7.36 15.00 -77.77
C TYR A 351 7.00 16.46 -78.07
N SER A 352 7.79 17.14 -78.91
CA SER A 352 7.72 18.58 -79.21
C SER A 352 7.92 19.52 -78.00
N LEU A 353 8.50 19.01 -76.91
CA LEU A 353 8.90 19.77 -75.74
C LEU A 353 10.43 19.87 -75.66
N THR A 354 10.93 21.03 -75.25
CA THR A 354 12.34 21.22 -74.89
C THR A 354 12.40 21.87 -73.52
N ALA A 355 13.05 21.22 -72.55
CA ALA A 355 13.27 21.78 -71.22
C ALA A 355 14.61 21.35 -70.64
N LYS A 356 15.11 22.12 -69.67
CA LYS A 356 16.15 21.62 -68.77
C LYS A 356 15.50 20.75 -67.71
N THR A 357 16.02 19.55 -67.52
CA THR A 357 15.47 18.51 -66.66
C THR A 357 16.47 18.13 -65.58
N THR A 358 15.99 17.71 -64.41
CA THR A 358 16.79 16.91 -63.48
C THR A 358 16.72 15.43 -63.90
N SER A 359 17.86 14.86 -64.25
CA SER A 359 18.03 13.46 -64.61
C SER A 359 18.52 12.67 -63.39
N LEU A 360 17.85 11.55 -63.12
CA LEU A 360 18.13 10.69 -61.96
C LEU A 360 18.51 9.30 -62.44
N ILE A 361 19.68 8.80 -62.03
CA ILE A 361 20.00 7.36 -62.09
C ILE A 361 19.55 6.74 -60.78
N LEU A 362 18.67 5.73 -60.85
CA LEU A 362 18.07 5.08 -59.70
C LEU A 362 18.84 3.81 -59.30
N ASP A 363 18.69 3.41 -58.04
CA ASP A 363 19.31 2.21 -57.46
C ASP A 363 18.80 0.91 -58.10
N ALA A 364 17.55 0.90 -58.56
CA ALA A 364 16.92 -0.22 -59.26
C ALA A 364 16.08 0.24 -60.47
N ASN A 365 15.80 -0.67 -61.41
CA ASN A 365 14.84 -0.48 -62.51
C ASN A 365 13.55 -1.29 -62.35
N ARG A 366 13.39 -1.98 -61.22
CA ARG A 366 12.20 -2.78 -60.91
C ARG A 366 10.96 -1.90 -61.11
N HIS A 367 9.99 -2.41 -61.86
CA HIS A 367 8.67 -1.78 -62.11
C HIS A 367 8.66 -0.39 -62.76
N LEU A 368 9.80 0.19 -63.17
CA LEU A 368 9.83 1.46 -63.90
C LEU A 368 8.90 1.48 -65.14
N PRO A 369 8.79 0.41 -65.97
CA PRO A 369 7.87 0.40 -67.11
C PRO A 369 6.39 0.57 -66.76
N TRP A 370 6.00 0.39 -65.49
CA TRP A 370 4.61 0.49 -65.04
C TRP A 370 4.14 1.94 -64.85
N PHE A 371 5.06 2.90 -64.89
CA PHE A 371 4.80 4.32 -64.65
C PHE A 371 4.63 5.10 -65.97
N PRO A 372 3.39 5.44 -66.38
CA PRO A 372 3.15 6.27 -67.55
C PRO A 372 3.54 7.73 -67.27
N LEU A 373 3.98 8.45 -68.30
CA LEU A 373 4.52 9.81 -68.11
C LEU A 373 3.50 10.81 -67.52
N ARG A 374 2.20 10.68 -67.86
CA ARG A 374 1.16 11.64 -67.45
C ARG A 374 0.59 11.39 -66.06
N ASP A 375 0.41 10.12 -65.68
CA ASP A 375 -0.28 9.75 -64.45
C ASP A 375 0.69 9.46 -63.29
N THR A 376 1.98 9.70 -63.50
CA THR A 376 3.02 9.51 -62.48
C THR A 376 3.38 10.84 -61.83
N THR A 377 3.17 10.91 -60.53
CA THR A 377 3.75 11.94 -59.67
C THR A 377 5.04 11.42 -59.09
N VAL A 378 6.09 12.24 -59.09
CA VAL A 378 7.39 11.90 -58.51
C VAL A 378 7.59 12.73 -57.26
N TYR A 379 7.61 12.11 -56.09
CA TYR A 379 7.96 12.79 -54.84
C TYR A 379 9.47 12.73 -54.66
N THR A 380 10.07 13.88 -54.40
CA THR A 380 11.53 14.07 -54.33
C THR A 380 11.89 14.99 -53.17
N ALA A 381 13.17 15.39 -53.08
CA ALA A 381 13.70 16.19 -51.98
C ALA A 381 13.38 15.55 -50.61
N SER A 382 13.73 14.27 -50.47
CA SER A 382 13.54 13.53 -49.22
C SER A 382 14.44 14.08 -48.12
N GLU A 383 13.85 14.49 -47.02
CA GLU A 383 14.55 14.99 -45.84
C GLU A 383 14.41 13.98 -44.70
N LEU A 384 15.53 13.62 -44.05
CA LEU A 384 15.52 12.74 -42.89
C LEU A 384 15.03 13.53 -41.67
N LEU A 385 14.00 13.01 -41.00
CA LEU A 385 13.47 13.55 -39.77
C LEU A 385 14.01 12.74 -38.58
N PRO A 386 14.76 13.33 -37.64
CA PRO A 386 15.19 12.65 -36.43
C PRO A 386 13.98 12.21 -35.60
N MET A 387 13.95 10.93 -35.21
CA MET A 387 12.88 10.41 -34.36
C MET A 387 13.16 10.78 -32.90
N ALA A 388 12.16 11.33 -32.22
CA ALA A 388 12.17 11.50 -30.78
C ALA A 388 11.79 10.19 -30.08
N GLU A 389 12.13 10.07 -28.80
CA GLU A 389 11.63 8.98 -27.97
C GLU A 389 10.12 9.12 -27.72
N GLU A 390 9.41 7.99 -27.68
CA GLU A 390 7.98 7.95 -27.35
C GLU A 390 7.78 7.89 -25.83
N PRO A 391 6.75 8.56 -25.29
CA PRO A 391 6.37 8.43 -23.89
C PRO A 391 5.88 7.01 -23.57
N ILE A 392 6.27 6.49 -22.42
CA ILE A 392 5.74 5.25 -21.86
C ILE A 392 4.41 5.58 -21.19
N THR A 393 3.30 5.10 -21.76
CA THR A 393 1.94 5.41 -21.31
C THR A 393 1.44 4.51 -20.19
N LEU A 394 2.05 3.34 -20.01
CA LEU A 394 1.68 2.42 -18.95
C LEU A 394 2.06 2.97 -17.58
N PRO A 395 1.22 2.73 -16.55
CA PRO A 395 1.55 3.11 -15.19
C PRO A 395 2.74 2.29 -14.69
N VAL A 396 3.26 2.62 -13.50
CA VAL A 396 4.30 1.83 -12.84
C VAL A 396 3.62 0.86 -11.87
N TYR A 397 3.90 -0.43 -12.02
CA TYR A 397 3.39 -1.53 -11.21
C TYR A 397 4.35 -2.73 -11.29
N GLY A 398 4.08 -3.77 -10.50
CA GLY A 398 4.85 -5.01 -10.54
C GLY A 398 6.18 -4.94 -9.77
N ASP A 399 7.08 -5.88 -10.02
CA ASP A 399 8.36 -6.03 -9.32
C ASP A 399 9.57 -5.54 -10.12
N ARG A 400 9.37 -5.05 -11.36
CA ARG A 400 10.43 -4.62 -12.27
C ARG A 400 10.22 -3.18 -12.72
N ILE A 401 11.06 -2.27 -12.24
CA ILE A 401 10.95 -0.83 -12.52
C ILE A 401 12.25 -0.34 -13.16
N GLU A 402 12.18 -0.01 -14.44
CA GLU A 402 13.28 0.66 -15.15
C GLU A 402 13.33 2.14 -14.77
N LEU A 403 14.52 2.63 -14.42
CA LEU A 403 14.81 4.01 -14.04
C LEU A 403 15.25 4.83 -15.26
N ASP A 404 15.15 6.14 -15.15
CA ASP A 404 15.48 7.12 -16.19
C ASP A 404 17.00 7.33 -16.41
N GLY A 405 17.84 6.65 -15.64
CA GLY A 405 19.29 6.76 -15.71
C GLY A 405 20.01 5.54 -15.15
N HIS A 406 21.33 5.59 -15.20
CA HIS A 406 22.23 4.55 -14.69
C HIS A 406 22.70 4.89 -13.26
N TYR A 407 22.40 3.99 -12.32
CA TYR A 407 22.63 4.19 -10.87
C TYR A 407 23.46 3.02 -10.29
N PRO A 408 24.79 3.01 -10.48
CA PRO A 408 25.65 1.90 -10.09
C PRO A 408 25.80 1.70 -8.57
N GLN A 409 25.38 2.68 -7.77
CA GLN A 409 25.44 2.63 -6.31
C GLN A 409 24.31 1.82 -5.67
N LEU A 410 23.30 1.42 -6.47
CA LEU A 410 22.22 0.56 -6.00
C LEU A 410 22.65 -0.91 -5.94
N SER A 411 22.23 -1.60 -4.90
CA SER A 411 22.56 -3.01 -4.66
C SER A 411 21.37 -3.78 -4.08
N ALA A 412 21.40 -5.11 -4.19
CA ALA A 412 20.45 -5.98 -3.51
C ALA A 412 20.45 -5.74 -1.99
N GLY A 413 19.30 -5.97 -1.35
CA GLY A 413 19.05 -5.75 0.08
C GLY A 413 18.77 -4.29 0.47
N ARG A 414 19.02 -3.32 -0.40
CA ARG A 414 18.72 -1.91 -0.13
C ARG A 414 17.20 -1.69 -0.10
N ARG A 415 16.71 -0.92 0.88
CA ARG A 415 15.33 -0.45 0.95
C ARG A 415 15.12 0.81 0.12
N VAL A 416 13.98 0.86 -0.55
CA VAL A 416 13.54 2.00 -1.36
C VAL A 416 12.09 2.33 -1.03
N ILE A 417 11.75 3.61 -1.07
CA ILE A 417 10.37 4.09 -0.91
C ILE A 417 9.88 4.60 -2.26
N PHE A 418 8.73 4.09 -2.69
CA PHE A 418 7.99 4.56 -3.85
C PHE A 418 6.92 5.54 -3.36
N ARG A 419 6.87 6.76 -3.88
CA ARG A 419 5.90 7.80 -3.50
C ARG A 419 5.37 8.49 -4.75
N GLY A 420 4.06 8.59 -4.89
CA GLY A 420 3.43 9.23 -6.05
C GLY A 420 1.91 9.17 -6.03
N VAL A 421 1.28 9.65 -7.10
CA VAL A 421 -0.18 9.60 -7.28
C VAL A 421 -0.57 8.20 -7.74
N ALA A 422 -1.57 7.61 -7.07
CA ALA A 422 -2.15 6.34 -7.49
C ALA A 422 -2.83 6.49 -8.87
N ALA A 423 -2.51 5.61 -9.81
CA ALA A 423 -3.34 5.42 -10.98
C ALA A 423 -4.52 4.54 -10.59
N SER A 424 -5.72 5.13 -10.58
CA SER A 424 -6.95 4.46 -10.11
C SER A 424 -7.97 4.22 -11.22
N GLN A 425 -7.84 4.89 -12.37
CA GLN A 425 -8.81 4.80 -13.45
C GLN A 425 -8.17 4.62 -14.82
N VAL A 426 -8.84 3.86 -15.66
CA VAL A 426 -8.51 3.67 -17.08
C VAL A 426 -9.70 4.00 -17.96
N ARG A 427 -9.43 4.43 -19.19
CA ARG A 427 -10.40 4.65 -20.25
C ARG A 427 -10.17 3.65 -21.38
N VAL A 428 -11.25 3.04 -21.87
CA VAL A 428 -11.18 2.20 -23.07
C VAL A 428 -10.86 3.06 -24.29
N ALA A 429 -9.76 2.74 -24.98
CA ALA A 429 -9.33 3.45 -26.16
C ALA A 429 -10.27 3.23 -27.35
N GLU A 430 -10.20 4.09 -28.36
CA GLU A 430 -10.87 3.89 -29.64
C GLU A 430 -10.37 2.61 -30.33
N ARG A 431 -11.28 1.67 -30.62
CA ARG A 431 -10.95 0.34 -31.14
C ARG A 431 -11.20 0.23 -32.65
N THR A 432 -10.50 1.03 -33.44
CA THR A 432 -10.61 0.98 -34.92
C THR A 432 -9.28 0.63 -35.59
N ARG A 433 -9.35 -0.10 -36.70
CA ARG A 433 -8.20 -0.49 -37.53
C ARG A 433 -8.45 -0.09 -38.97
N THR A 434 -7.59 0.75 -39.52
CA THR A 434 -7.64 1.13 -40.94
C THR A 434 -6.50 0.46 -41.69
N TYR A 435 -6.81 -0.43 -42.62
CA TYR A 435 -5.83 -1.18 -43.40
C TYR A 435 -6.14 -1.07 -44.90
N ARG A 436 -5.13 -1.34 -45.72
CA ARG A 436 -5.30 -1.45 -47.17
C ARG A 436 -5.48 -2.91 -47.55
N ALA A 437 -6.60 -3.25 -48.17
CA ALA A 437 -6.83 -4.56 -48.78
C ALA A 437 -6.91 -4.38 -50.30
N ALA A 438 -5.89 -4.87 -51.00
CA ALA A 438 -5.72 -4.66 -52.44
C ALA A 438 -5.87 -3.16 -52.83
N ASP A 439 -6.92 -2.83 -53.57
CA ASP A 439 -7.16 -1.50 -54.15
C ASP A 439 -7.95 -0.53 -53.23
N GLU A 440 -8.39 -0.96 -52.05
CA GLU A 440 -9.24 -0.16 -51.15
C GLU A 440 -8.65 0.02 -49.75
N VAL A 441 -8.81 1.22 -49.20
CA VAL A 441 -8.59 1.50 -47.77
C VAL A 441 -9.88 1.19 -47.03
N ARG A 442 -9.81 0.29 -46.05
CA ARG A 442 -10.96 -0.13 -45.23
C ARG A 442 -10.69 0.15 -43.77
N THR A 443 -11.68 0.68 -43.08
CA THR A 443 -11.70 0.84 -41.62
C THR A 443 -12.66 -0.17 -41.04
N ILE A 444 -12.19 -0.94 -40.06
CA ILE A 444 -13.00 -1.88 -39.29
C ILE A 444 -12.99 -1.48 -37.81
N THR A 445 -14.12 -1.64 -37.15
CA THR A 445 -14.19 -1.59 -35.69
C THR A 445 -13.78 -2.97 -35.17
N LEU A 446 -12.81 -3.00 -34.26
CA LEU A 446 -12.42 -4.23 -33.58
C LEU A 446 -13.52 -4.64 -32.60
N PRO A 447 -13.64 -5.94 -32.26
CA PRO A 447 -14.58 -6.38 -31.25
C PRO A 447 -14.39 -5.59 -29.94
N PRO A 448 -15.49 -5.26 -29.24
CA PRO A 448 -15.41 -4.60 -27.95
C PRO A 448 -14.72 -5.52 -26.95
N LEU A 449 -14.08 -4.92 -25.94
CA LEU A 449 -13.44 -5.70 -24.90
C LEU A 449 -14.53 -6.38 -24.04
N GLN A 450 -14.18 -7.52 -23.46
CA GLN A 450 -15.08 -8.30 -22.62
C GLN A 450 -14.46 -8.43 -21.24
N LEU A 451 -15.11 -7.83 -20.24
CA LEU A 451 -14.77 -7.99 -18.84
C LEU A 451 -15.37 -9.31 -18.34
N VAL A 452 -14.53 -10.22 -17.89
CA VAL A 452 -14.95 -11.49 -17.28
C VAL A 452 -15.16 -11.26 -15.80
N ALA A 453 -16.39 -11.40 -15.32
CA ALA A 453 -16.75 -11.10 -13.93
C ALA A 453 -16.13 -12.12 -12.95
N ASP A 454 -15.61 -11.63 -11.82
CA ASP A 454 -14.94 -12.48 -10.81
C ASP A 454 -15.90 -13.43 -10.09
N ASP A 455 -17.18 -13.06 -10.00
CA ASP A 455 -18.24 -13.84 -9.35
C ASP A 455 -18.80 -14.98 -10.22
N GLY A 456 -18.26 -15.18 -11.42
CA GLY A 456 -18.78 -16.12 -12.40
C GLY A 456 -20.06 -15.66 -13.10
N GLY A 457 -20.42 -14.39 -12.93
CA GLY A 457 -21.50 -13.72 -13.65
C GLY A 457 -21.24 -13.59 -15.14
N ALA A 458 -22.21 -13.02 -15.87
CA ALA A 458 -22.08 -12.82 -17.31
C ALA A 458 -20.98 -11.80 -17.63
N ASN A 459 -20.22 -12.05 -18.71
CA ASN A 459 -19.24 -11.10 -19.21
C ASN A 459 -19.90 -9.75 -19.53
N THR A 460 -19.23 -8.66 -19.17
CA THR A 460 -19.67 -7.30 -19.47
C THR A 460 -18.92 -6.77 -20.69
N THR A 461 -19.64 -6.25 -21.67
CA THR A 461 -19.04 -5.59 -22.83
C THR A 461 -18.53 -4.21 -22.42
N LEU A 462 -17.30 -3.89 -22.81
CA LEU A 462 -16.67 -2.59 -22.58
C LEU A 462 -16.53 -1.86 -23.91
N ASP A 463 -17.18 -0.71 -24.02
CA ASP A 463 -17.19 0.13 -25.20
C ASP A 463 -16.12 1.23 -25.13
N ALA A 464 -15.72 1.76 -26.29
CA ALA A 464 -14.75 2.84 -26.36
C ALA A 464 -15.25 4.07 -25.58
N GLY A 465 -14.38 4.66 -24.76
CA GLY A 465 -14.71 5.78 -23.88
C GLY A 465 -15.16 5.38 -22.47
N ASP A 466 -15.49 4.11 -22.22
CA ASP A 466 -15.84 3.64 -20.88
C ASP A 466 -14.71 3.91 -19.88
N VAL A 467 -15.08 4.39 -18.69
CA VAL A 467 -14.16 4.65 -17.58
C VAL A 467 -14.34 3.58 -16.51
N LEU A 468 -13.24 2.92 -16.16
CA LEU A 468 -13.18 1.78 -15.25
C LEU A 468 -12.21 2.09 -14.11
N THR A 469 -12.51 1.59 -12.91
CA THR A 469 -11.63 1.74 -11.74
C THR A 469 -10.73 0.51 -11.61
N LEU A 470 -9.45 0.70 -11.30
CA LEU A 470 -8.52 -0.39 -11.04
C LEU A 470 -8.88 -1.07 -9.72
N ALA A 471 -9.19 -2.37 -9.78
CA ALA A 471 -9.51 -3.20 -8.63
C ALA A 471 -8.25 -3.81 -7.97
N ALA A 472 -7.20 -4.02 -8.77
CA ALA A 472 -5.89 -4.49 -8.34
C ALA A 472 -4.81 -4.03 -9.33
N ALA A 473 -3.54 -4.16 -8.95
CA ALA A 473 -2.42 -3.86 -9.84
C ALA A 473 -2.47 -4.75 -11.10
N PRO A 474 -2.18 -4.21 -12.30
CA PRO A 474 -2.13 -5.00 -13.53
C PRO A 474 -1.02 -6.06 -13.50
N GLU A 475 -1.17 -7.09 -14.33
CA GLU A 475 -0.14 -8.11 -14.52
C GLU A 475 0.31 -8.17 -15.98
N THR A 476 1.62 -8.10 -16.21
CA THR A 476 2.19 -8.32 -17.55
C THR A 476 2.32 -9.82 -17.82
N LYS A 477 1.67 -10.32 -18.87
CA LYS A 477 1.76 -11.72 -19.29
C LYS A 477 3.00 -11.97 -20.16
N PRO A 478 3.51 -13.22 -20.25
CA PRO A 478 4.73 -13.54 -21.00
C PRO A 478 4.70 -13.18 -22.49
N ASN A 479 3.50 -13.04 -23.06
CA ASN A 479 3.28 -12.65 -24.46
C ASN A 479 3.20 -11.12 -24.67
N GLY A 480 3.39 -10.32 -23.61
CA GLY A 480 3.34 -8.86 -23.67
C GLY A 480 1.95 -8.24 -23.47
N HIS A 481 0.89 -9.05 -23.45
CA HIS A 481 -0.44 -8.56 -23.08
C HIS A 481 -0.53 -8.26 -21.59
N ILE A 482 -1.47 -7.38 -21.22
CA ILE A 482 -1.69 -6.96 -19.83
C ILE A 482 -3.02 -7.53 -19.37
N LEU A 483 -3.02 -8.21 -18.23
CA LEU A 483 -4.22 -8.57 -17.50
C LEU A 483 -4.57 -7.43 -16.55
N TRP A 484 -5.73 -6.84 -16.77
CA TRP A 484 -6.28 -5.77 -15.95
C TRP A 484 -7.39 -6.30 -15.06
N HIS A 485 -7.38 -5.88 -13.81
CA HIS A 485 -8.44 -6.14 -12.83
C HIS A 485 -9.22 -4.86 -12.61
N LEU A 486 -10.49 -4.82 -13.02
CA LEU A 486 -11.26 -3.59 -13.19
C LEU A 486 -12.64 -3.70 -12.55
N THR A 487 -13.13 -2.56 -12.07
CA THR A 487 -14.51 -2.39 -11.59
C THR A 487 -15.22 -1.36 -12.46
N THR A 488 -16.37 -1.77 -13.02
CA THR A 488 -17.28 -0.92 -13.80
C THR A 488 -17.98 0.13 -12.92
N ALA A 489 -18.51 1.18 -13.54
CA ALA A 489 -19.34 2.18 -12.84
C ALA A 489 -20.59 1.57 -12.18
N SER A 490 -21.08 0.44 -12.70
CA SER A 490 -22.18 -0.36 -12.11
C SER A 490 -21.75 -1.26 -10.94
N GLY A 491 -20.47 -1.26 -10.55
CA GLY A 491 -19.94 -2.06 -9.43
C GLY A 491 -19.58 -3.51 -9.77
N ILE A 492 -19.62 -3.91 -11.05
CA ILE A 492 -19.16 -5.24 -11.48
C ILE A 492 -17.63 -5.23 -11.51
N THR A 493 -17.01 -6.10 -10.72
CA THR A 493 -15.56 -6.34 -10.71
C THR A 493 -15.22 -7.58 -11.52
N GLY A 494 -14.16 -7.50 -12.32
CA GLY A 494 -13.71 -8.59 -13.18
C GLY A 494 -12.35 -8.33 -13.79
N SER A 495 -11.98 -9.15 -14.77
CA SER A 495 -10.69 -9.05 -15.45
C SER A 495 -10.80 -9.05 -16.98
N VAL A 496 -9.83 -8.41 -17.62
CA VAL A 496 -9.72 -8.33 -19.09
C VAL A 496 -8.26 -8.37 -19.52
N ILE A 497 -7.96 -9.09 -20.60
CA ILE A 497 -6.61 -9.16 -21.19
C ILE A 497 -6.58 -8.30 -22.45
N THR A 498 -5.66 -7.34 -22.51
CA THR A 498 -5.59 -6.37 -23.62
C THR A 498 -4.16 -6.11 -24.06
N ASP A 499 -4.00 -5.44 -25.21
CA ASP A 499 -2.76 -4.77 -25.55
C ASP A 499 -2.57 -3.50 -24.70
N ALA A 500 -1.33 -3.00 -24.64
CA ALA A 500 -0.98 -1.84 -23.81
C ALA A 500 -1.71 -0.54 -24.19
N ASP A 501 -2.07 -0.39 -25.47
CA ASP A 501 -2.74 0.81 -25.99
C ASP A 501 -4.28 0.74 -25.93
N ASP A 502 -4.85 -0.40 -25.52
CA ASP A 502 -6.30 -0.61 -25.48
C ASP A 502 -6.97 0.07 -24.27
N LEU A 503 -6.22 0.26 -23.19
CA LEU A 503 -6.65 0.89 -21.95
C LEU A 503 -5.68 2.01 -21.58
N LEU A 504 -6.20 3.25 -21.58
CA LEU A 504 -5.41 4.45 -21.32
C LEU A 504 -5.59 4.88 -19.86
N ILE A 505 -4.50 5.11 -19.15
CA ILE A 505 -4.57 5.68 -17.79
C ILE A 505 -5.15 7.08 -17.87
N ILE A 506 -6.13 7.37 -17.01
CA ILE A 506 -6.66 8.72 -16.88
C ILE A 506 -5.74 9.49 -15.95
N ASP A 507 -4.96 10.40 -16.53
CA ASP A 507 -4.17 11.36 -15.79
C ASP A 507 -5.09 12.55 -15.40
N THR A 508 -5.38 12.66 -14.11
CA THR A 508 -6.27 13.69 -13.56
C THR A 508 -5.72 15.11 -13.75
N ALA A 509 -4.47 15.27 -14.20
CA ALA A 509 -3.89 16.56 -14.56
C ALA A 509 -4.51 17.19 -15.82
N GLU A 510 -4.89 16.40 -16.83
CA GLU A 510 -5.47 16.93 -18.09
C GLU A 510 -6.95 17.36 -17.94
N GLN A 511 -7.63 16.94 -16.88
CA GLN A 511 -9.04 17.25 -16.64
C GLN A 511 -9.25 18.43 -15.67
N ALA A 512 -8.17 19.09 -15.23
CA ALA A 512 -8.24 20.21 -14.29
C ALA A 512 -8.92 21.47 -14.86
N ASP A 513 -9.07 21.59 -16.19
CA ASP A 513 -9.85 22.66 -16.81
C ASP A 513 -11.38 22.41 -16.76
N ALA A 514 -11.83 21.26 -16.25
CA ALA A 514 -13.23 20.86 -16.22
C ALA A 514 -13.83 20.71 -14.79
N GLY A 515 -13.40 21.53 -13.82
CA GLY A 515 -14.22 21.96 -12.68
C GLY A 515 -14.90 20.92 -11.77
N PHE A 516 -14.57 19.63 -11.84
CA PHE A 516 -15.22 18.58 -11.05
C PHE A 516 -14.22 17.46 -10.69
N ALA A 517 -13.54 17.61 -9.56
CA ALA A 517 -13.02 16.48 -8.78
C ALA A 517 -12.93 16.89 -7.30
N PRO A 518 -13.49 16.11 -6.35
CA PRO A 518 -13.28 16.34 -4.92
C PRO A 518 -11.79 16.24 -4.57
N ASN A 519 -11.35 17.08 -3.63
CA ASN A 519 -9.96 17.20 -3.15
C ASN A 519 -9.30 15.87 -2.71
N ASP A 520 -10.07 14.81 -2.47
CA ASP A 520 -9.58 13.51 -1.96
C ASP A 520 -8.94 12.62 -3.04
N SER A 521 -9.22 12.88 -4.32
CA SER A 521 -8.72 12.10 -5.48
C SER A 521 -7.24 12.33 -5.84
N ARG A 522 -6.52 13.19 -5.08
CA ARG A 522 -5.10 13.54 -5.28
C ARG A 522 -4.19 13.04 -4.17
N ARG A 523 -4.59 12.01 -3.42
CA ARG A 523 -3.78 11.52 -2.31
C ARG A 523 -2.55 10.81 -2.85
N GLU A 524 -1.38 11.45 -2.73
CA GLU A 524 -0.11 10.75 -2.88
C GLU A 524 -0.09 9.59 -1.91
N ILE A 525 0.26 8.41 -2.41
CA ILE A 525 0.46 7.20 -1.64
C ILE A 525 1.96 6.90 -1.61
N ALA A 526 2.37 6.12 -0.61
CA ALA A 526 3.73 5.65 -0.50
C ALA A 526 3.76 4.19 -0.05
N GLU A 527 4.73 3.45 -0.55
CA GLU A 527 5.03 2.10 -0.09
C GLU A 527 6.54 1.88 -0.07
N VAL A 528 6.99 0.97 0.79
CA VAL A 528 8.39 0.56 0.92
C VAL A 528 8.60 -0.78 0.24
N ALA A 529 9.74 -0.96 -0.42
CA ALA A 529 10.15 -2.25 -0.96
C ALA A 529 11.64 -2.48 -0.75
N THR A 530 12.02 -3.76 -0.72
CA THR A 530 13.42 -4.19 -0.68
C THR A 530 13.85 -4.65 -2.07
N LEU A 531 15.04 -4.24 -2.50
CA LEU A 531 15.61 -4.67 -3.77
C LEU A 531 16.12 -6.12 -3.66
N ARG A 532 15.50 -7.04 -4.41
CA ARG A 532 16.04 -8.41 -4.59
C ARG A 532 17.31 -8.38 -5.43
N ALA A 533 17.29 -7.59 -6.50
CA ALA A 533 18.42 -7.43 -7.41
C ALA A 533 18.36 -6.06 -8.10
N VAL A 534 19.49 -5.68 -8.70
CA VAL A 534 19.60 -4.51 -9.55
C VAL A 534 20.21 -4.99 -10.86
N GLU A 535 19.46 -4.81 -11.95
CA GLU A 535 19.94 -5.07 -13.30
C GLU A 535 20.32 -3.72 -13.92
N SER A 536 21.36 -3.65 -14.73
CA SER A 536 21.76 -2.39 -15.37
C SER A 536 22.44 -2.64 -16.69
N ASP A 537 22.17 -1.77 -17.67
CA ASP A 537 22.98 -1.61 -18.88
C ASP A 537 23.77 -0.31 -18.82
N GLU A 538 24.47 0.07 -19.91
CA GLU A 538 25.27 1.30 -19.96
C GLU A 538 24.45 2.60 -19.80
N ARG A 539 23.11 2.55 -19.89
CA ARG A 539 22.23 3.72 -19.92
C ARG A 539 21.21 3.76 -18.80
N HIS A 540 20.67 2.62 -18.39
CA HIS A 540 19.57 2.54 -17.43
C HIS A 540 19.80 1.45 -16.37
N THR A 541 19.18 1.67 -15.22
CA THR A 541 19.08 0.69 -14.13
C THR A 541 17.66 0.20 -14.00
N THR A 542 17.47 -1.12 -13.86
CA THR A 542 16.18 -1.76 -13.54
C THR A 542 16.22 -2.28 -12.11
N LEU A 543 15.31 -1.77 -11.28
CA LEU A 543 15.04 -2.27 -9.95
C LEU A 543 14.26 -3.58 -10.06
N VAL A 544 14.71 -4.60 -9.33
CA VAL A 544 14.00 -5.87 -9.19
C VAL A 544 13.65 -6.06 -7.72
N LEU A 545 12.37 -5.97 -7.39
CA LEU A 545 11.86 -6.00 -6.02
C LEU A 545 11.71 -7.44 -5.49
N GLU A 546 11.77 -7.61 -4.17
CA GLU A 546 11.45 -8.89 -3.51
C GLU A 546 9.96 -9.23 -3.64
N THR A 547 9.11 -8.22 -3.49
CA THR A 547 7.66 -8.26 -3.68
C THR A 547 7.25 -7.22 -4.72
N ALA A 548 6.28 -7.56 -5.56
CA ALA A 548 5.70 -6.59 -6.50
C ALA A 548 5.03 -5.43 -5.74
N LEU A 549 5.05 -4.24 -6.33
CA LEU A 549 4.34 -3.09 -5.79
C LEU A 549 2.86 -3.41 -5.59
N LYS A 550 2.35 -3.08 -4.40
CA LYS A 550 0.93 -3.21 -4.04
C LYS A 550 0.10 -2.22 -4.85
N ASN A 551 0.61 -1.00 -5.03
CA ASN A 551 -0.11 0.05 -5.73
C ASN A 551 0.38 0.21 -7.16
N THR A 552 -0.49 0.83 -7.98
CA THR A 552 -0.18 1.23 -9.34
C THR A 552 -0.04 2.74 -9.37
N TYR A 553 1.07 3.26 -9.89
CA TYR A 553 1.41 4.68 -9.85
C TYR A 553 1.30 5.33 -11.22
N GLN A 554 0.82 6.57 -11.27
CA GLN A 554 1.01 7.43 -12.43
C GLN A 554 2.50 7.66 -12.63
N ARG A 555 3.04 7.23 -13.77
CA ARG A 555 4.48 7.17 -14.04
C ARG A 555 5.20 8.51 -13.88
N GLN A 556 4.58 9.61 -14.28
CA GLN A 556 5.16 10.95 -14.20
C GLN A 556 5.20 11.51 -12.76
N SER A 557 4.32 11.01 -11.90
CA SER A 557 4.24 11.44 -10.49
C SER A 557 5.17 10.68 -9.56
N LEU A 558 5.63 9.49 -9.99
CA LEU A 558 6.36 8.57 -9.13
C LEU A 558 7.78 9.08 -8.88
N ARG A 559 8.11 9.18 -7.60
CA ARG A 559 9.46 9.44 -7.07
C ARG A 559 9.89 8.24 -6.22
N ILE A 560 11.17 7.89 -6.31
CA ILE A 560 11.74 6.75 -5.60
C ILE A 560 12.92 7.22 -4.75
N ASN A 561 12.84 7.06 -3.44
CA ASN A 561 13.91 7.41 -2.51
C ASN A 561 14.70 6.17 -2.14
N ALA A 562 16.03 6.20 -2.24
CA ALA A 562 16.90 5.06 -1.91
C ALA A 562 17.87 5.33 -0.75
N ASN A 563 17.77 6.51 -0.11
CA ASN A 563 18.37 6.84 1.18
C ASN A 563 17.38 6.59 2.31
N VAL A 564 17.04 5.30 2.52
CA VAL A 564 15.96 4.88 3.42
C VAL A 564 16.52 4.04 4.56
N VAL A 565 16.18 4.39 5.80
CA VAL A 565 16.53 3.64 7.02
C VAL A 565 15.29 3.40 7.87
N THR A 566 15.31 2.36 8.70
CA THR A 566 14.31 2.16 9.75
C THR A 566 14.55 3.08 10.93
N ALA A 567 13.47 3.53 11.55
CA ALA A 567 13.50 4.28 12.80
C ALA A 567 12.43 3.75 13.76
N SER A 568 12.75 3.81 15.05
CA SER A 568 11.85 3.36 16.11
C SER A 568 11.60 4.51 17.10
N HIS A 569 10.39 4.57 17.64
CA HIS A 569 10.03 5.51 18.69
C HIS A 569 10.84 5.27 19.96
N GLY A 570 11.21 6.35 20.63
CA GLY A 570 12.02 6.35 21.84
C GLY A 570 13.48 6.66 21.56
N GLU A 571 14.19 7.04 22.61
CA GLU A 571 15.56 7.53 22.52
C GLU A 571 16.53 6.82 23.47
N THR A 572 17.76 6.63 23.01
CA THR A 572 18.84 6.03 23.77
C THR A 572 19.30 6.98 24.86
N ARG A 573 19.29 6.48 26.11
CA ARG A 573 19.65 7.26 27.29
C ARG A 573 21.16 7.51 27.43
N ALA A 574 21.97 6.60 26.92
CA ALA A 574 23.43 6.65 27.01
C ALA A 574 24.04 7.96 26.47
N GLU A 575 23.46 8.56 25.43
CA GLU A 575 23.96 9.81 24.85
C GLU A 575 23.66 11.05 25.70
N ILE A 576 22.53 11.09 26.42
CA ILE A 576 22.21 12.16 27.37
C ILE A 576 23.29 12.23 28.46
N ILE A 577 23.80 11.06 28.88
CA ILE A 577 24.86 10.95 29.88
C ILE A 577 26.23 11.23 29.25
N ALA A 578 26.51 10.77 28.04
CA ALA A 578 27.76 11.03 27.34
C ALA A 578 28.01 12.53 27.09
N GLN A 579 26.96 13.32 26.79
CA GLN A 579 27.05 14.77 26.67
C GLN A 579 27.37 15.46 28.02
N LEU A 580 26.94 14.86 29.13
CA LEU A 580 27.20 15.37 30.49
C LEU A 580 28.53 14.87 31.09
N THR A 581 29.06 13.73 30.64
CA THR A 581 30.18 13.02 31.29
C THR A 581 31.38 12.73 30.39
N GLY A 582 31.34 13.07 29.10
CA GLY A 582 32.49 12.94 28.20
C GLY A 582 32.71 11.52 27.66
N GLY A 583 31.64 10.83 27.23
CA GLY A 583 31.76 9.67 26.32
C GLY A 583 31.34 8.29 26.84
N ALA A 584 30.79 8.16 28.05
CA ALA A 584 30.24 6.88 28.51
C ALA A 584 28.91 6.57 27.81
N ARG A 585 28.87 5.52 26.97
CA ARG A 585 27.66 5.01 26.31
C ARG A 585 26.80 4.08 27.20
N SER A 586 26.97 4.16 28.51
CA SER A 586 26.20 3.38 29.48
C SER A 586 26.13 4.13 30.79
N GLU A 587 25.03 3.96 31.52
CA GLU A 587 24.94 4.44 32.89
C GLU A 587 25.40 3.38 33.87
N SER A 588 25.98 3.78 35.01
CA SER A 588 26.12 2.86 36.13
C SER A 588 24.78 2.76 36.86
N ILE A 589 24.25 1.55 37.00
CA ILE A 589 23.03 1.27 37.78
C ILE A 589 23.36 0.80 39.20
N GLY A 590 24.63 0.49 39.49
CA GLY A 590 25.10 0.23 40.84
C GLY A 590 26.36 -0.64 40.93
N SER A 591 26.64 -1.07 42.17
CA SER A 591 27.80 -1.88 42.56
C SER A 591 27.37 -3.32 42.85
N GLY A 592 27.97 -4.27 42.15
CA GLY A 592 27.75 -5.70 42.38
C GLY A 592 28.34 -6.15 43.72
N ASP A 593 27.67 -7.09 44.38
CA ASP A 593 28.17 -7.77 45.57
C ASP A 593 27.91 -9.29 45.47
N GLY A 594 28.97 -10.07 45.28
CA GLY A 594 28.89 -11.53 45.17
C GLY A 594 28.41 -12.25 46.44
N GLY A 595 28.36 -11.54 47.57
CA GLY A 595 27.73 -12.02 48.80
C GLY A 595 26.20 -12.02 48.75
N ILE A 596 25.59 -11.21 47.87
CA ILE A 596 24.14 -11.02 47.79
C ILE A 596 23.56 -11.89 46.67
N ALA A 597 22.71 -12.85 47.04
CA ALA A 597 21.94 -13.62 46.08
C ALA A 597 20.77 -12.78 45.52
N MET A 598 20.41 -12.99 44.25
CA MET A 598 19.29 -12.31 43.59
C MET A 598 19.35 -10.79 43.72
N GLN A 599 20.55 -10.21 43.62
CA GLN A 599 20.74 -8.76 43.73
C GLN A 599 19.93 -8.05 42.64
N ARG A 600 19.33 -6.91 42.99
CA ARG A 600 18.42 -6.14 42.12
C ARG A 600 18.87 -4.71 41.97
N PHE A 601 18.68 -4.17 40.77
CA PHE A 601 18.92 -2.77 40.44
C PHE A 601 17.76 -2.23 39.62
N THR A 602 17.35 -0.99 39.89
CA THR A 602 16.21 -0.36 39.21
C THR A 602 16.73 0.67 38.21
N LEU A 603 16.21 0.62 36.98
CA LEU A 603 16.52 1.63 35.97
C LEU A 603 15.98 2.99 36.41
N THR A 604 16.74 4.06 36.16
CA THR A 604 16.36 5.38 36.71
C THR A 604 15.26 6.08 35.92
N GLN A 605 15.09 5.72 34.65
CA GLN A 605 14.07 6.24 33.74
C GLN A 605 13.17 5.11 33.24
N ALA A 606 11.91 5.44 33.01
CA ALA A 606 10.86 4.55 32.54
C ALA A 606 9.99 5.31 31.51
N PRO A 607 9.27 4.62 30.62
CA PRO A 607 9.30 3.17 30.41
C PRO A 607 10.53 2.71 29.61
N LEU A 608 10.98 1.47 29.84
CA LEU A 608 11.98 0.79 29.01
C LEU A 608 11.40 0.51 27.62
N THR A 609 12.12 0.86 26.56
CA THR A 609 11.69 0.59 25.19
C THR A 609 11.78 -0.90 24.85
N TYR A 610 10.67 -1.43 24.34
CA TYR A 610 10.60 -2.72 23.64
C TYR A 610 10.30 -2.48 22.15
N THR A 611 10.93 -3.24 21.26
CA THR A 611 10.67 -3.24 19.81
C THR A 611 10.01 -4.54 19.39
N GLN A 612 9.34 -4.56 18.24
CA GLN A 612 8.70 -5.79 17.75
C GLN A 612 9.73 -6.88 17.47
N ALA A 613 9.48 -8.09 17.93
CA ALA A 613 10.40 -9.20 17.76
C ALA A 613 9.67 -10.54 17.60
N ALA A 614 10.34 -11.51 16.98
CA ALA A 614 9.85 -12.88 16.81
C ALA A 614 10.02 -13.74 18.09
N THR A 615 9.64 -13.18 19.25
CA THR A 615 9.66 -13.85 20.56
C THR A 615 8.26 -14.31 20.94
N THR A 616 8.13 -15.14 21.99
CA THR A 616 6.81 -15.59 22.48
C THR A 616 5.90 -14.43 22.89
N SER A 617 6.47 -13.36 23.47
CA SER A 617 5.71 -12.15 23.85
C SER A 617 5.53 -11.15 22.71
N GLY A 618 6.21 -11.32 21.57
CA GLY A 618 6.20 -10.40 20.44
C GLY A 618 7.03 -9.12 20.61
N GLY A 619 7.78 -9.00 21.71
CA GLY A 619 8.65 -7.86 21.97
C GLY A 619 10.03 -8.27 22.47
N GLU A 620 11.04 -7.46 22.16
CA GLU A 620 12.40 -7.56 22.68
C GLU A 620 12.82 -6.24 23.34
N SER A 621 13.49 -6.34 24.49
CA SER A 621 13.90 -5.16 25.25
C SER A 621 15.12 -4.50 24.61
N SER A 622 15.19 -3.17 24.66
CA SER A 622 16.39 -2.42 24.27
C SER A 622 17.52 -2.48 25.31
N LEU A 623 17.37 -3.25 26.38
CA LEU A 623 18.28 -3.24 27.52
C LEU A 623 19.52 -4.08 27.25
N GLU A 624 20.68 -3.45 27.36
CA GLU A 624 21.98 -4.11 27.42
C GLU A 624 22.59 -3.89 28.80
N ILE A 625 22.89 -4.98 29.51
CA ILE A 625 23.60 -4.96 30.78
C ILE A 625 25.03 -5.43 30.59
N ARG A 626 25.97 -4.65 31.12
CA ARG A 626 27.38 -5.02 31.22
C ARG A 626 27.85 -4.99 32.66
N VAL A 627 28.55 -6.03 33.10
CA VAL A 627 29.20 -6.08 34.41
C VAL A 627 30.70 -6.20 34.19
N ASP A 628 31.47 -5.26 34.74
CA ASP A 628 32.91 -5.14 34.47
C ASP A 628 33.23 -5.09 32.95
N GLY A 629 32.34 -4.47 32.17
CA GLY A 629 32.43 -4.36 30.70
C GLY A 629 31.98 -5.61 29.92
N ILE A 630 31.66 -6.70 30.61
CA ILE A 630 31.22 -7.97 30.01
C ILE A 630 29.69 -7.96 29.86
N ALA A 631 29.18 -8.28 28.68
CA ALA A 631 27.75 -8.38 28.43
C ALA A 631 27.11 -9.57 29.18
N TRP A 632 25.93 -9.33 29.75
CA TRP A 632 25.05 -10.35 30.33
C TRP A 632 23.81 -10.48 29.45
N SER A 633 23.20 -11.67 29.43
CA SER A 633 22.04 -11.96 28.59
C SER A 633 20.74 -11.87 29.39
N GLU A 634 19.72 -11.23 28.82
CA GLU A 634 18.37 -11.24 29.38
C GLU A 634 17.74 -12.62 29.16
N VAL A 635 17.05 -13.14 30.18
CA VAL A 635 16.26 -14.37 30.10
C VAL A 635 14.87 -14.16 30.71
N PRO A 636 13.82 -14.83 30.20
CA PRO A 636 12.46 -14.73 30.75
C PRO A 636 12.39 -15.18 32.21
N SER A 637 13.20 -16.16 32.58
CA SER A 637 13.30 -16.67 33.95
C SER A 637 14.72 -17.13 34.25
N LEU A 638 15.15 -16.91 35.49
CA LEU A 638 16.39 -17.47 36.03
C LEU A 638 16.26 -18.96 36.33
N TYR A 639 15.04 -19.49 36.40
CA TYR A 639 14.81 -20.92 36.61
C TYR A 639 15.47 -21.74 35.50
N ASP A 640 16.05 -22.88 35.88
CA ASP A 640 16.79 -23.81 35.00
C ASP A 640 18.03 -23.20 34.30
N GLN A 641 18.48 -22.01 34.70
CA GLN A 641 19.73 -21.43 34.21
C GLN A 641 20.94 -22.00 34.98
N PRO A 642 22.06 -22.33 34.31
CA PRO A 642 23.28 -22.78 35.00
C PRO A 642 23.75 -21.77 36.06
N GLY A 643 24.27 -22.25 37.19
CA GLY A 643 24.70 -21.40 38.31
C GLY A 643 25.85 -20.44 38.02
N ASP A 644 26.55 -20.62 36.90
CA ASP A 644 27.61 -19.75 36.38
C ASP A 644 27.19 -18.96 35.12
N ALA A 645 25.94 -19.11 34.68
CA ALA A 645 25.41 -18.39 33.52
C ALA A 645 25.29 -16.89 33.80
N ARG A 646 25.86 -16.05 32.93
CA ARG A 646 25.81 -14.58 33.02
C ARG A 646 24.47 -14.07 32.49
N VAL A 647 23.42 -14.31 33.25
CA VAL A 647 22.05 -13.99 32.88
C VAL A 647 21.38 -13.09 33.90
N TYR A 648 20.41 -12.30 33.43
CA TYR A 648 19.55 -11.49 34.27
C TYR A 648 18.10 -11.59 33.76
N THR A 649 17.15 -11.24 34.62
CA THR A 649 15.73 -11.11 34.24
C THR A 649 15.21 -9.74 34.65
N THR A 650 14.22 -9.24 33.93
CA THR A 650 13.60 -7.93 34.18
C THR A 650 12.22 -8.08 34.81
N ARG A 651 11.80 -7.07 35.58
CA ARG A 651 10.45 -6.96 36.15
C ARG A 651 9.97 -5.52 36.12
N HIS A 652 8.69 -5.31 35.86
CA HIS A 652 8.08 -3.98 35.76
C HIS A 652 7.12 -3.73 36.93
N ASN A 653 7.21 -2.58 37.57
CA ASN A 653 6.22 -2.23 38.60
C ASN A 653 4.96 -1.56 37.99
N ASP A 654 4.04 -1.17 38.86
CA ASP A 654 2.81 -0.44 38.52
C ASP A 654 3.07 0.90 37.81
N ARG A 655 4.25 1.49 37.99
CA ARG A 655 4.71 2.72 37.32
C ARG A 655 5.58 2.45 36.09
N GLN A 656 5.58 1.21 35.58
CA GLN A 656 6.41 0.77 34.45
C GLN A 656 7.92 0.93 34.65
N GLN A 657 8.36 1.03 35.91
CA GLN A 657 9.77 1.10 36.23
C GLN A 657 10.36 -0.31 36.22
N THR A 658 11.40 -0.50 35.40
CA THR A 658 12.06 -1.79 35.23
C THR A 658 13.12 -2.01 36.30
N SER A 659 13.10 -3.19 36.90
CA SER A 659 14.15 -3.68 37.79
C SER A 659 14.81 -4.93 37.21
N VAL A 660 16.14 -4.93 37.20
CA VAL A 660 16.99 -6.03 36.76
C VAL A 660 17.33 -6.91 37.97
N MET A 661 17.19 -8.22 37.83
CA MET A 661 17.49 -9.20 38.87
C MET A 661 18.50 -10.24 38.35
N PHE A 662 19.56 -10.46 39.12
CA PHE A 662 20.63 -11.42 38.81
C PHE A 662 20.44 -12.75 39.53
N GLY A 663 21.30 -13.74 39.27
CA GLY A 663 21.19 -15.09 39.81
C GLY A 663 21.56 -15.23 41.30
N ASP A 664 21.30 -16.41 41.84
CA ASP A 664 21.63 -16.81 43.21
C ASP A 664 22.89 -17.71 43.31
N GLY A 665 23.54 -18.00 42.18
CA GLY A 665 24.67 -18.93 42.04
C GLY A 665 24.28 -20.39 41.82
N LYS A 666 22.97 -20.70 41.79
CA LYS A 666 22.41 -21.99 41.37
C LYS A 666 21.59 -21.85 40.09
N HIS A 667 20.81 -20.77 40.03
CA HIS A 667 19.93 -20.36 38.95
C HIS A 667 20.46 -19.04 38.38
N GLY A 668 21.49 -19.14 37.53
CA GLY A 668 22.28 -17.99 37.08
C GLY A 668 23.40 -17.56 38.06
N ALA A 669 24.39 -16.87 37.51
CA ALA A 669 25.55 -16.36 38.23
C ALA A 669 25.17 -15.22 39.18
N ARG A 670 25.87 -15.17 40.32
CA ARG A 670 25.93 -13.97 41.17
C ARG A 670 26.81 -12.92 40.52
N LEU A 671 26.58 -11.67 40.88
CA LEU A 671 27.43 -10.58 40.45
C LEU A 671 28.84 -10.68 41.06
N PRO A 672 29.91 -10.38 40.32
CA PRO A 672 31.20 -10.10 40.90
C PRO A 672 31.12 -8.85 41.78
N SER A 673 31.80 -8.87 42.93
CA SER A 673 31.92 -7.70 43.79
C SER A 673 32.76 -6.62 43.11
N GLY A 674 32.21 -5.42 42.95
CA GLY A 674 32.87 -4.30 42.30
C GLY A 674 32.21 -2.98 42.64
N ARG A 675 32.86 -1.87 42.29
CA ARG A 675 32.31 -0.53 42.49
C ARG A 675 31.84 0.03 41.16
N ASP A 676 30.56 0.41 41.12
CA ASP A 676 29.88 0.98 39.95
C ASP A 676 30.08 0.14 38.68
N ASN A 677 30.29 -1.17 38.86
CA ASN A 677 30.67 -2.11 37.82
C ASN A 677 29.48 -2.65 37.03
N VAL A 678 28.26 -2.42 37.48
CA VAL A 678 27.04 -2.80 36.76
C VAL A 678 26.56 -1.60 35.96
N ALA A 679 26.59 -1.73 34.63
CA ALA A 679 26.22 -0.68 33.71
C ALA A 679 25.07 -1.12 32.79
N ALA A 680 24.19 -0.17 32.46
CA ALA A 680 23.07 -0.36 31.55
C ALA A 680 23.12 0.62 30.37
N SER A 681 22.80 0.13 29.18
CA SER A 681 22.42 0.95 28.02
C SER A 681 21.02 0.54 27.60
N TYR A 682 20.13 1.50 27.40
CA TYR A 682 18.75 1.23 27.01
C TYR A 682 18.07 2.46 26.43
N ARG A 683 16.94 2.23 25.76
CA ARG A 683 16.08 3.26 25.19
C ARG A 683 14.86 3.50 26.08
N ILE A 684 14.36 4.73 26.05
CA ILE A 684 13.13 5.13 26.74
C ILE A 684 12.08 5.62 25.75
N GLY A 685 10.82 5.27 25.99
CA GLY A 685 9.69 5.61 25.12
C GLY A 685 9.11 4.38 24.43
N THR A 686 7.80 4.20 24.57
CA THR A 686 7.01 3.09 24.01
C THR A 686 5.58 3.60 23.78
N GLY A 687 4.71 2.72 23.28
CA GLY A 687 3.29 3.00 23.31
C GLY A 687 2.77 3.74 22.09
N MET A 688 1.45 3.92 22.10
CA MET A 688 0.66 4.48 21.01
C MET A 688 0.94 5.96 20.77
N GLU A 689 1.54 6.65 21.75
CA GLU A 689 2.06 8.01 21.56
C GLU A 689 3.06 8.09 20.39
N GLY A 690 3.77 6.99 20.08
CA GLY A 690 4.68 6.90 18.94
C GLY A 690 4.00 6.78 17.57
N MET A 691 2.68 6.62 17.47
CA MET A 691 1.94 6.44 16.20
C MET A 691 1.84 7.76 15.42
N VAL A 692 2.96 8.23 14.91
CA VAL A 692 3.06 9.46 14.11
C VAL A 692 2.53 9.25 12.69
N ARG A 693 1.86 10.27 12.16
CA ARG A 693 1.34 10.27 10.79
C ARG A 693 2.47 10.38 9.77
N ARG A 694 2.16 10.06 8.52
CA ARG A 694 3.07 10.33 7.39
C ARG A 694 3.48 11.80 7.35
N ASP A 695 4.72 12.06 6.93
CA ASP A 695 5.32 13.37 6.79
C ASP A 695 5.34 14.19 8.10
N GLN A 696 5.26 13.55 9.27
CA GLN A 696 5.26 14.23 10.58
C GLN A 696 6.67 14.32 11.21
N LEU A 697 7.54 13.36 10.95
CA LEU A 697 8.95 13.35 11.39
C LEU A 697 9.80 14.17 10.44
N GLN A 698 10.16 15.39 10.84
CA GLN A 698 10.90 16.31 9.96
C GLN A 698 12.10 16.99 10.65
N LEU A 699 12.14 17.01 11.99
CA LEU A 699 13.11 17.80 12.74
C LEU A 699 14.30 16.95 13.16
N LEU A 700 15.45 17.17 12.54
CA LEU A 700 16.73 16.58 12.96
C LEU A 700 17.21 17.22 14.27
N MET A 701 17.35 16.43 15.32
CA MET A 701 17.82 16.93 16.63
C MET A 701 19.33 17.21 16.63
N SER A 702 20.08 16.47 15.84
CA SER A 702 21.47 16.75 15.46
C SER A 702 21.56 16.75 13.94
N ARG A 703 22.42 17.60 13.36
CA ARG A 703 22.60 17.67 11.90
C ARG A 703 23.98 17.14 11.52
N PRO A 704 24.10 15.85 11.17
CA PRO A 704 25.30 15.33 10.55
C PRO A 704 25.65 16.14 9.30
N LEU A 705 26.95 16.32 9.04
CA LEU A 705 27.44 17.09 7.91
C LEU A 705 26.94 16.47 6.59
N GLY A 706 26.28 17.25 5.74
CA GLY A 706 25.72 16.79 4.46
C GLY A 706 24.24 16.40 4.50
N VAL A 707 23.62 16.27 5.67
CA VAL A 707 22.16 16.01 5.76
C VAL A 707 21.37 17.31 5.63
N LYS A 708 20.46 17.36 4.64
CA LYS A 708 19.60 18.53 4.36
C LYS A 708 18.24 18.42 5.03
N SER A 709 17.58 17.27 4.89
CA SER A 709 16.23 17.04 5.42
C SER A 709 15.96 15.56 5.62
N VAL A 710 14.94 15.27 6.43
CA VAL A 710 14.40 13.93 6.67
C VAL A 710 12.87 14.02 6.67
N ILE A 711 12.22 12.98 6.18
CA ILE A 711 10.77 12.79 6.27
C ILE A 711 10.47 11.32 6.58
N ASN A 712 9.27 11.02 7.10
CA ASN A 712 8.71 9.67 7.11
C ASN A 712 7.57 9.56 6.08
N PRO A 713 7.82 9.05 4.86
CA PRO A 713 6.77 8.99 3.83
C PRO A 713 5.58 8.09 4.21
N LEU A 714 5.82 7.09 5.07
CA LEU A 714 4.81 6.22 5.64
C LEU A 714 4.49 6.64 7.09
N ALA A 715 3.27 6.36 7.55
CA ALA A 715 2.94 6.49 8.97
C ALA A 715 3.77 5.50 9.81
N ALA A 716 3.88 5.75 11.10
CA ALA A 716 4.42 4.76 12.01
C ALA A 716 3.40 3.65 12.27
N GLU A 717 3.91 2.44 12.51
CA GLU A 717 3.12 1.24 12.72
C GLU A 717 3.67 0.42 13.89
N GLY A 718 2.89 -0.57 14.33
CA GLY A 718 3.36 -1.61 15.23
C GLY A 718 3.52 -1.22 16.70
N ALA A 719 3.13 0.00 17.08
CA ALA A 719 3.11 0.42 18.48
C ALA A 719 2.04 -0.33 19.27
N GLN A 720 2.26 -0.47 20.58
CA GLN A 720 1.25 -0.96 21.51
C GLN A 720 1.46 -0.33 22.87
N ASP A 721 0.39 0.10 23.52
CA ASP A 721 0.46 0.54 24.91
C ASP A 721 0.72 -0.63 25.87
N PRO A 722 1.37 -0.39 27.02
CA PRO A 722 1.51 -1.38 28.06
C PRO A 722 0.17 -1.99 28.45
N GLU A 723 0.17 -3.30 28.70
CA GLU A 723 -1.07 -4.03 28.93
C GLU A 723 -1.89 -3.43 30.08
N ASP A 724 -3.18 -3.18 29.82
CA ASP A 724 -4.12 -2.72 30.83
C ASP A 724 -4.58 -3.87 31.74
N LEU A 725 -5.38 -3.55 32.75
CA LEU A 725 -5.82 -4.55 33.73
C LEU A 725 -6.83 -5.55 33.16
N ASP A 726 -7.72 -5.11 32.28
CA ASP A 726 -8.75 -5.98 31.72
C ASP A 726 -8.14 -6.99 30.74
N ALA A 727 -7.24 -6.51 29.88
CA ALA A 727 -6.42 -7.34 29.01
C ALA A 727 -5.60 -8.35 29.84
N ALA A 728 -4.91 -7.90 30.89
CA ALA A 728 -4.13 -8.79 31.76
C ALA A 728 -4.98 -9.88 32.43
N ARG A 729 -6.22 -9.55 32.84
CA ARG A 729 -7.15 -10.53 33.42
C ARG A 729 -7.56 -11.60 32.42
N SER A 730 -7.72 -11.23 31.16
CA SER A 730 -8.04 -12.17 30.08
C SER A 730 -6.83 -12.98 29.59
N ASN A 731 -5.65 -12.35 29.50
CA ASN A 731 -4.46 -12.94 28.90
C ASN A 731 -3.65 -13.81 29.86
N ALA A 732 -3.49 -13.39 31.12
CA ALA A 732 -2.64 -14.11 32.08
C ALA A 732 -3.01 -15.60 32.21
N PRO A 733 -4.30 -16.00 32.34
CA PRO A 733 -4.67 -17.41 32.43
C PRO A 733 -4.35 -18.23 31.18
N LEU A 734 -4.28 -17.61 29.99
CA LEU A 734 -4.08 -18.31 28.71
C LEU A 734 -2.69 -18.96 28.61
N THR A 735 -1.70 -18.37 29.26
CA THR A 735 -0.32 -18.90 29.24
C THR A 735 -0.20 -20.26 29.94
N VAL A 736 -1.02 -20.50 30.97
CA VAL A 736 -1.08 -21.79 31.67
C VAL A 736 -1.87 -22.84 30.90
N LEU A 737 -2.81 -22.42 30.05
CA LEU A 737 -3.61 -23.33 29.22
C LEU A 737 -2.83 -23.92 28.05
N THR A 738 -1.87 -23.16 27.50
CA THR A 738 -1.12 -23.54 26.29
C THR A 738 0.22 -24.25 26.59
N LEU A 739 0.81 -24.06 27.77
CA LEU A 739 2.10 -24.68 28.17
C LEU A 739 3.20 -24.54 27.09
N GLU A 740 3.28 -23.35 26.47
CA GLU A 740 4.24 -23.00 25.41
C GLU A 740 4.14 -23.86 24.13
N ARG A 741 3.00 -24.52 23.91
CA ARG A 741 2.71 -25.26 22.67
C ARG A 741 1.36 -24.81 22.12
N ILE A 742 1.27 -24.73 20.80
CA ILE A 742 0.02 -24.39 20.11
C ILE A 742 -0.42 -25.55 19.23
N VAL A 743 -1.59 -26.12 19.58
CA VAL A 743 -2.13 -27.34 18.96
C VAL A 743 -3.55 -27.12 18.46
N SER A 744 -4.43 -26.64 19.33
CA SER A 744 -5.83 -26.37 19.02
C SER A 744 -5.99 -25.01 18.33
N ALA A 745 -7.09 -24.82 17.58
CA ALA A 745 -7.39 -23.50 17.00
C ALA A 745 -7.45 -22.40 18.08
N GLN A 746 -8.00 -22.71 19.26
CA GLN A 746 -8.02 -21.78 20.39
C GLN A 746 -6.60 -21.41 20.86
N ASP A 747 -5.66 -22.36 20.87
CA ASP A 747 -4.27 -22.08 21.26
C ASP A 747 -3.62 -21.08 20.30
N PHE A 748 -3.92 -21.16 18.99
CA PHE A 748 -3.45 -20.18 18.01
C PHE A 748 -4.05 -18.79 18.26
N GLU A 749 -5.34 -18.70 18.60
CA GLU A 749 -5.97 -17.42 18.96
C GLU A 749 -5.34 -16.81 20.20
N ASP A 750 -5.17 -17.63 21.24
CA ASP A 750 -4.69 -17.21 22.55
C ASP A 750 -3.23 -16.79 22.49
N PHE A 751 -2.38 -17.54 21.76
CA PHE A 751 -1.00 -17.16 21.49
C PHE A 751 -0.92 -15.85 20.73
N ALA A 752 -1.71 -15.69 19.67
CA ALA A 752 -1.71 -14.47 18.87
C ALA A 752 -2.23 -13.26 19.67
N ARG A 753 -3.22 -13.43 20.54
CA ARG A 753 -3.75 -12.35 21.40
C ARG A 753 -2.75 -11.90 22.46
N ALA A 754 -1.90 -12.80 22.94
CA ALA A 754 -0.82 -12.48 23.87
C ALA A 754 0.43 -11.88 23.19
N PHE A 755 0.48 -11.89 21.85
CA PHE A 755 1.60 -11.39 21.07
C PHE A 755 1.55 -9.87 20.92
N ALA A 756 2.65 -9.19 21.20
CA ALA A 756 2.69 -7.74 21.14
C ALA A 756 2.45 -7.19 19.72
N GLY A 757 1.65 -6.12 19.62
CA GLY A 757 1.16 -5.54 18.38
C GLY A 757 -0.19 -6.10 17.90
N ILE A 758 -0.68 -7.21 18.47
CA ILE A 758 -1.97 -7.81 18.10
C ILE A 758 -3.06 -7.39 19.11
N GLY A 759 -4.13 -6.79 18.61
CA GLY A 759 -5.30 -6.43 19.42
C GLY A 759 -6.42 -7.47 19.40
N LYS A 760 -6.54 -8.24 18.31
CA LYS A 760 -7.60 -9.25 18.15
C LYS A 760 -7.14 -10.39 17.25
N ALA A 761 -7.55 -11.62 17.57
CA ALA A 761 -7.23 -12.81 16.81
C ALA A 761 -8.42 -13.79 16.77
N GLN A 762 -8.60 -14.47 15.63
CA GLN A 762 -9.53 -15.60 15.46
C GLN A 762 -8.90 -16.65 14.56
N ALA A 763 -8.94 -17.92 14.97
CA ALA A 763 -8.40 -19.04 14.23
C ALA A 763 -9.54 -19.93 13.72
N THR A 764 -9.46 -20.35 12.47
CA THR A 764 -10.44 -21.23 11.83
C THR A 764 -9.71 -22.34 11.10
N VAL A 765 -10.11 -23.59 11.33
CA VAL A 765 -9.59 -24.73 10.56
C VAL A 765 -10.34 -24.81 9.24
N LEU A 766 -9.62 -24.63 8.14
CA LEU A 766 -10.13 -24.67 6.78
C LEU A 766 -9.65 -25.92 6.04
N TRP A 767 -10.40 -26.34 5.03
CA TRP A 767 -10.00 -27.39 4.10
C TRP A 767 -9.77 -26.78 2.72
N ASN A 768 -8.56 -26.90 2.19
CA ASN A 768 -8.21 -26.32 0.88
C ASN A 768 -8.48 -27.27 -0.31
N GLY A 769 -9.06 -28.45 -0.05
CA GLY A 769 -9.26 -29.53 -1.03
C GLY A 769 -8.31 -30.71 -0.83
N GLU A 770 -7.12 -30.48 -0.25
CA GLU A 770 -6.08 -31.49 -0.07
C GLU A 770 -5.72 -31.74 1.40
N ARG A 771 -5.64 -30.67 2.22
CA ARG A 771 -5.22 -30.72 3.63
C ARG A 771 -5.96 -29.69 4.49
N GLN A 772 -5.91 -29.90 5.80
CA GLN A 772 -6.37 -28.92 6.78
C GLN A 772 -5.34 -27.80 6.95
N ILE A 773 -5.83 -26.57 6.97
CA ILE A 773 -5.05 -25.35 7.19
C ILE A 773 -5.65 -24.63 8.39
N VAL A 774 -4.82 -24.20 9.33
CA VAL A 774 -5.24 -23.24 10.34
C VAL A 774 -5.14 -21.84 9.74
N HIS A 775 -6.27 -21.18 9.52
CA HIS A 775 -6.29 -19.77 9.14
C HIS A 775 -6.43 -18.92 10.39
N LEU A 776 -5.48 -18.01 10.61
CA LEU A 776 -5.49 -17.06 11.71
C LEU A 776 -5.77 -15.66 11.15
N THR A 777 -6.94 -15.13 11.46
CA THR A 777 -7.29 -13.73 11.19
C THR A 777 -6.86 -12.86 12.37
N VAL A 778 -6.09 -11.81 12.11
CA VAL A 778 -5.58 -10.89 13.14
C VAL A 778 -5.93 -9.42 12.85
N GLY A 779 -6.01 -8.60 13.91
CA GLY A 779 -6.09 -7.15 13.85
C GLY A 779 -5.07 -6.50 14.77
N GLY A 780 -4.54 -5.34 14.36
CA GLY A 780 -3.52 -4.61 15.10
C GLY A 780 -4.06 -4.08 16.44
N ALA A 781 -3.15 -3.82 17.38
CA ALA A 781 -3.47 -3.20 18.66
C ALA A 781 -3.98 -1.75 18.50
N ASP A 782 -3.71 -1.13 17.35
CA ASP A 782 -4.20 0.18 16.92
C ASP A 782 -5.60 0.16 16.29
N ALA A 783 -6.29 -0.97 16.38
CA ALA A 783 -7.58 -1.22 15.76
C ALA A 783 -7.58 -1.11 14.22
N GLN A 784 -6.41 -1.07 13.58
CA GLN A 784 -6.30 -1.03 12.12
C GLN A 784 -6.03 -2.44 11.55
N PRO A 785 -6.45 -2.70 10.29
CA PRO A 785 -5.97 -3.86 9.55
C PRO A 785 -4.45 -3.81 9.40
N ILE A 786 -3.76 -4.90 9.69
CA ILE A 786 -2.30 -4.99 9.54
C ILE A 786 -1.96 -5.13 8.05
N GLU A 787 -1.02 -4.34 7.56
CA GLU A 787 -0.61 -4.39 6.17
C GLU A 787 0.00 -5.75 5.78
N PRO A 788 -0.35 -6.33 4.61
CA PRO A 788 0.29 -7.54 4.13
C PRO A 788 1.81 -7.36 3.99
N GLY A 789 2.58 -8.24 4.62
CA GLY A 789 4.04 -8.15 4.62
C GLY A 789 4.63 -7.27 5.71
N ALA A 790 3.81 -6.65 6.57
CA ALA A 790 4.29 -5.94 7.75
C ALA A 790 5.16 -6.84 8.64
N THR A 791 6.19 -6.25 9.25
CA THR A 791 7.14 -6.93 10.16
C THR A 791 6.41 -7.67 11.28
N LEU A 792 5.31 -7.10 11.79
CA LEU A 792 4.45 -7.70 12.81
C LEU A 792 3.95 -9.11 12.43
N LEU A 793 3.43 -9.29 11.20
CA LEU A 793 2.93 -10.59 10.75
C LEU A 793 4.06 -11.59 10.54
N ALA A 794 5.23 -11.13 10.07
CA ALA A 794 6.41 -11.97 9.90
C ALA A 794 6.93 -12.47 11.27
N ASN A 795 7.04 -11.57 12.25
CA ASN A 795 7.46 -11.90 13.61
C ASN A 795 6.48 -12.85 14.30
N LEU A 796 5.17 -12.57 14.21
CA LEU A 796 4.12 -13.46 14.74
C LEU A 796 4.20 -14.85 14.09
N ARG A 797 4.41 -14.90 12.76
CA ARG A 797 4.57 -16.16 12.05
C ARG A 797 5.78 -16.94 12.56
N THR A 798 6.94 -16.31 12.68
CA THR A 798 8.15 -16.97 13.18
C THR A 798 7.97 -17.47 14.61
N ALA A 799 7.33 -16.68 15.49
CA ALA A 799 7.04 -17.11 16.86
C ALA A 799 6.08 -18.31 16.90
N ILE A 800 5.03 -18.29 16.08
CA ILE A 800 4.11 -19.44 15.93
C ILE A 800 4.84 -20.67 15.38
N ASP A 801 5.71 -20.51 14.38
CA ASP A 801 6.47 -21.60 13.78
C ASP A 801 7.41 -22.30 14.79
N LEU A 802 7.87 -21.58 15.82
CA LEU A 802 8.66 -22.14 16.93
C LEU A 802 7.81 -22.92 17.96
N ALA A 803 6.53 -22.56 18.12
CA ALA A 803 5.64 -23.13 19.12
C ALA A 803 4.70 -24.24 18.58
N ARG A 804 4.44 -24.26 17.27
CA ARG A 804 3.53 -25.23 16.62
C ARG A 804 4.27 -26.50 16.16
N HIS A 805 3.48 -27.54 15.84
CA HIS A 805 4.02 -28.69 15.12
C HIS A 805 4.42 -28.31 13.67
N PRO A 806 5.61 -28.69 13.17
CA PRO A 806 6.10 -28.29 11.84
C PRO A 806 5.16 -28.63 10.67
N ASP A 807 4.48 -29.79 10.74
CA ASP A 807 3.58 -30.26 9.68
C ASP A 807 2.22 -29.52 9.63
N GLN A 808 1.86 -28.75 10.66
CA GLN A 808 0.58 -28.05 10.69
C GLN A 808 0.62 -26.79 9.82
N GLU A 809 0.03 -26.83 8.63
CA GLU A 809 -0.04 -25.62 7.82
C GLU A 809 -0.88 -24.54 8.51
N ILE A 810 -0.34 -23.32 8.52
CA ILE A 810 -1.01 -22.12 8.98
C ILE A 810 -0.93 -21.05 7.91
N ARG A 811 -1.95 -20.21 7.83
CA ARG A 811 -1.99 -18.96 7.09
C ARG A 811 -2.41 -17.84 8.03
N ILE A 812 -1.68 -16.73 8.03
CA ILE A 812 -1.98 -15.56 8.86
C ILE A 812 -2.32 -14.42 7.91
N ASP A 813 -3.50 -13.82 8.05
CA ASP A 813 -3.91 -12.67 7.25
C ASP A 813 -4.61 -11.65 8.16
N ALA A 814 -4.55 -10.37 7.79
CA ALA A 814 -5.35 -9.34 8.45
C ALA A 814 -6.85 -9.53 8.17
N TYR A 815 -7.66 -9.02 9.09
CA TYR A 815 -9.11 -9.02 8.93
C TYR A 815 -9.57 -8.13 7.76
N ARG A 816 -10.77 -8.40 7.26
CA ARG A 816 -11.45 -7.52 6.30
C ARG A 816 -12.33 -6.54 7.05
N GLU A 817 -11.95 -5.27 7.08
CA GLU A 817 -12.79 -4.22 7.64
C GLU A 817 -13.97 -3.91 6.70
N THR A 818 -15.15 -3.72 7.26
CA THR A 818 -16.29 -3.13 6.57
C THR A 818 -17.05 -2.24 7.55
N ARG A 819 -17.30 -1.00 7.14
CA ARG A 819 -18.09 -0.06 7.95
C ARG A 819 -19.53 -0.03 7.45
N PHE A 820 -20.49 0.03 8.36
CA PHE A 820 -21.91 0.14 8.03
C PHE A 820 -22.51 1.45 8.54
N SER A 821 -23.51 1.92 7.81
CA SER A 821 -24.32 3.10 8.15
C SER A 821 -25.68 2.70 8.72
N LEU A 822 -26.33 3.61 9.45
CA LEU A 822 -27.71 3.41 9.88
C LEU A 822 -28.49 4.72 9.99
N SER A 823 -29.82 4.59 9.93
CA SER A 823 -30.75 5.68 10.21
C SER A 823 -31.80 5.23 11.21
N LEU A 824 -31.98 5.99 12.28
CA LEU A 824 -32.90 5.73 13.38
C LEU A 824 -33.88 6.88 13.53
N ALA A 825 -35.14 6.57 13.81
CA ALA A 825 -36.14 7.52 14.26
C ALA A 825 -36.52 7.21 15.72
N LEU A 826 -36.48 8.23 16.57
CA LEU A 826 -36.57 8.10 18.03
C LEU A 826 -37.74 8.93 18.59
N VAL A 827 -38.46 8.37 19.55
CA VAL A 827 -39.35 9.15 20.44
C VAL A 827 -38.60 9.37 21.75
N VAL A 828 -38.34 10.63 22.08
CA VAL A 828 -37.60 11.03 23.28
C VAL A 828 -38.60 11.46 24.36
N ALA A 829 -38.43 10.93 25.58
CA ALA A 829 -39.27 11.26 26.72
C ALA A 829 -39.28 12.76 26.99
N ALA A 830 -40.47 13.34 27.20
CA ALA A 830 -40.64 14.77 27.38
C ALA A 830 -39.91 15.35 28.62
N SER A 831 -39.52 14.49 29.57
CA SER A 831 -38.74 14.85 30.77
C SER A 831 -37.23 14.97 30.53
N HIS A 832 -36.73 14.61 29.35
CA HIS A 832 -35.31 14.59 29.01
C HIS A 832 -34.98 15.62 27.91
N GLU A 833 -33.76 16.15 27.93
CA GLU A 833 -33.28 17.03 26.87
C GLU A 833 -32.91 16.21 25.62
N ARG A 834 -33.48 16.56 24.47
CA ARG A 834 -33.33 15.82 23.21
C ARG A 834 -31.87 15.63 22.80
N GLU A 835 -31.10 16.71 22.81
CA GLU A 835 -29.69 16.69 22.39
C GLU A 835 -28.84 15.74 23.25
N VAL A 836 -29.12 15.68 24.56
CA VAL A 836 -28.40 14.79 25.50
C VAL A 836 -28.70 13.32 25.20
N VAL A 837 -29.97 12.99 24.94
CA VAL A 837 -30.37 11.61 24.59
C VAL A 837 -29.79 11.22 23.23
N LEU A 838 -29.85 12.09 22.23
CA LEU A 838 -29.26 11.83 20.91
C LEU A 838 -27.74 11.61 20.98
N ALA A 839 -27.03 12.42 21.77
CA ALA A 839 -25.61 12.23 22.04
C ALA A 839 -25.35 10.88 22.72
N ALA A 840 -26.11 10.54 23.77
CA ALA A 840 -25.97 9.25 24.46
C ALA A 840 -26.24 8.05 23.54
N VAL A 841 -27.23 8.15 22.64
CA VAL A 841 -27.51 7.13 21.61
C VAL A 841 -26.33 6.98 20.66
N ARG A 842 -25.81 8.10 20.13
CA ARG A 842 -24.65 8.09 19.24
C ARG A 842 -23.42 7.49 19.93
N ASP A 843 -23.11 7.93 21.14
CA ASP A 843 -21.96 7.47 21.91
C ASP A 843 -22.08 5.98 22.22
N THR A 844 -23.27 5.50 22.62
CA THR A 844 -23.52 4.08 22.89
C THR A 844 -23.36 3.22 21.64
N LEU A 845 -23.84 3.69 20.48
CA LEU A 845 -23.69 2.97 19.21
C LEU A 845 -22.22 2.91 18.76
N VAL A 846 -21.51 4.04 18.83
CA VAL A 846 -20.07 4.10 18.51
C VAL A 846 -19.29 3.18 19.46
N GLU A 847 -19.58 3.24 20.76
CA GLU A 847 -18.95 2.40 21.77
C GLU A 847 -19.25 0.90 21.54
N GLN A 848 -20.49 0.50 21.29
CA GLN A 848 -20.83 -0.92 21.14
C GLN A 848 -20.27 -1.54 19.84
N TYR A 849 -20.19 -0.74 18.77
CA TYR A 849 -19.80 -1.21 17.44
C TYR A 849 -18.38 -0.79 17.02
N ARG A 850 -17.52 -0.39 17.98
CA ARG A 850 -16.07 -0.20 17.78
C ARG A 850 -15.30 -1.52 17.80
N PHE A 851 -14.01 -1.45 17.44
CA PHE A 851 -13.12 -2.59 17.32
C PHE A 851 -13.04 -3.43 18.60
N GLU A 852 -12.93 -2.80 19.76
CA GLU A 852 -12.73 -3.46 21.07
C GLU A 852 -13.92 -4.38 21.40
N ASN A 853 -15.15 -3.88 21.20
CA ASN A 853 -16.39 -4.54 21.61
C ASN A 853 -16.97 -5.52 20.57
N ARG A 854 -16.36 -5.60 19.38
CA ARG A 854 -16.84 -6.45 18.26
C ARG A 854 -15.93 -7.64 18.04
N HIS A 855 -16.49 -8.78 17.65
CA HIS A 855 -15.72 -9.99 17.31
C HIS A 855 -15.62 -10.16 15.78
N PHE A 856 -14.56 -10.82 15.32
CA PHE A 856 -14.49 -11.27 13.93
C PHE A 856 -15.66 -12.22 13.62
N ALA A 857 -16.20 -12.10 12.41
CA ALA A 857 -17.39 -12.83 11.96
C ALA A 857 -18.68 -12.55 12.77
N GLN A 858 -18.73 -11.47 13.53
CA GLN A 858 -19.94 -11.07 14.26
C GLN A 858 -20.89 -10.31 13.34
N SER A 859 -22.02 -10.90 13.00
CA SER A 859 -23.08 -10.22 12.23
C SER A 859 -23.77 -9.15 13.09
N VAL A 860 -24.47 -8.21 12.43
CA VAL A 860 -25.27 -7.15 13.10
C VAL A 860 -26.73 -7.36 12.77
N SER A 861 -27.61 -7.38 13.77
CA SER A 861 -29.07 -7.48 13.54
C SER A 861 -29.80 -6.17 13.82
N ALA A 862 -30.89 -5.92 13.10
CA ALA A 862 -31.75 -4.78 13.33
C ALA A 862 -32.34 -4.80 14.76
N SER A 863 -32.65 -5.99 15.28
CA SER A 863 -33.22 -6.18 16.61
C SER A 863 -32.23 -5.88 17.74
N GLU A 864 -30.94 -6.22 17.59
CA GLU A 864 -29.96 -5.88 18.63
C GLU A 864 -29.72 -4.37 18.70
N ILE A 865 -29.70 -3.66 17.55
CA ILE A 865 -29.57 -2.21 17.50
C ILE A 865 -30.77 -1.57 18.19
N ALA A 866 -31.99 -1.99 17.83
CA ALA A 866 -33.20 -1.47 18.45
C ALA A 866 -33.22 -1.73 19.96
N ALA A 867 -32.86 -2.94 20.41
CA ALA A 867 -32.82 -3.28 21.84
C ALA A 867 -31.77 -2.46 22.60
N LEU A 868 -30.58 -2.26 22.03
CA LEU A 868 -29.52 -1.45 22.61
C LEU A 868 -29.97 0.00 22.80
N VAL A 869 -30.54 0.60 21.76
CA VAL A 869 -31.01 1.99 21.79
C VAL A 869 -32.21 2.17 22.71
N GLN A 870 -33.15 1.21 22.71
CA GLN A 870 -34.33 1.24 23.58
C GLN A 870 -33.99 1.13 25.08
N ALA A 871 -32.83 0.59 25.44
CA ALA A 871 -32.38 0.47 26.82
C ALA A 871 -31.81 1.79 27.40
N ILE A 872 -31.57 2.79 26.56
CA ILE A 872 -31.00 4.08 26.96
C ILE A 872 -32.08 4.90 27.68
N GLU A 873 -31.73 5.44 28.84
CA GLU A 873 -32.63 6.31 29.61
C GLU A 873 -33.07 7.53 28.78
N GLY A 874 -34.38 7.76 28.73
CA GLY A 874 -34.98 8.84 27.93
C GLY A 874 -35.46 8.43 26.52
N VAL A 875 -35.18 7.22 26.04
CA VAL A 875 -35.75 6.69 24.78
C VAL A 875 -37.08 5.97 25.05
N GLU A 876 -38.20 6.52 24.56
CA GLU A 876 -39.52 5.90 24.68
C GLU A 876 -39.78 4.87 23.59
N ALA A 877 -39.37 5.18 22.35
CA ALA A 877 -39.49 4.27 21.22
C ALA A 877 -38.37 4.49 20.20
N VAL A 878 -37.99 3.42 19.50
CA VAL A 878 -37.01 3.45 18.40
C VAL A 878 -37.53 2.71 17.17
N VAL A 879 -37.29 3.30 16.00
CA VAL A 879 -37.53 2.68 14.70
C VAL A 879 -36.25 2.77 13.88
N LEU A 880 -35.68 1.62 13.53
CA LEU A 880 -34.59 1.55 12.55
C LEU A 880 -35.18 1.75 11.14
N LYS A 881 -34.81 2.85 10.49
CA LYS A 881 -35.29 3.23 9.14
C LYS A 881 -34.47 2.59 8.04
N SER A 882 -33.15 2.56 8.22
CA SER A 882 -32.23 1.92 7.28
C SER A 882 -31.05 1.30 8.00
N LEU A 883 -30.59 0.16 7.50
CA LEU A 883 -29.35 -0.48 7.91
C LEU A 883 -28.52 -0.70 6.65
N ASP A 884 -27.38 -0.02 6.55
CA ASP A 884 -26.50 -0.04 5.37
C ASP A 884 -27.24 0.29 4.07
N GLY A 885 -28.03 1.38 4.10
CA GLY A 885 -28.85 1.83 2.98
C GLY A 885 -30.04 0.93 2.61
N ARG A 886 -30.28 -0.16 3.35
CA ARG A 886 -31.34 -1.14 3.08
C ARG A 886 -32.47 -1.08 4.12
N ASP A 887 -33.66 -1.50 3.70
CA ASP A 887 -34.82 -1.64 4.58
C ASP A 887 -34.61 -2.79 5.57
N PRO A 888 -34.53 -2.52 6.89
CA PRO A 888 -34.26 -3.54 7.90
C PRO A 888 -35.40 -4.53 8.09
N MET A 889 -36.61 -4.26 7.60
CA MET A 889 -37.69 -5.27 7.59
C MET A 889 -37.46 -6.35 6.53
N GLN A 890 -36.82 -6.01 5.41
CA GLN A 890 -36.50 -6.96 4.33
C GLN A 890 -35.13 -7.61 4.54
N TYR A 891 -34.17 -6.83 5.05
CA TYR A 891 -32.80 -7.26 5.30
C TYR A 891 -32.43 -7.01 6.76
N PRO A 892 -32.95 -7.83 7.71
CA PRO A 892 -32.82 -7.57 9.14
C PRO A 892 -31.41 -7.84 9.70
N THR A 893 -30.49 -8.36 8.90
CA THR A 893 -29.15 -8.73 9.35
C THR A 893 -28.10 -8.33 8.33
N LEU A 894 -27.06 -7.63 8.78
CA LEU A 894 -25.80 -7.48 8.05
C LEU A 894 -24.90 -8.66 8.40
N SER A 895 -24.60 -9.48 7.41
CA SER A 895 -23.78 -10.67 7.60
C SER A 895 -22.29 -10.33 7.61
N ALA A 896 -21.58 -10.82 8.63
CA ALA A 896 -20.12 -10.85 8.66
C ALA A 896 -19.65 -12.30 8.52
N PRO A 897 -19.14 -12.73 7.35
CA PRO A 897 -18.69 -14.10 7.16
C PRO A 897 -17.40 -14.39 7.95
N PRO A 898 -17.23 -15.61 8.47
CA PRO A 898 -15.95 -16.07 9.00
C PRO A 898 -14.94 -16.31 7.89
N ALA A 899 -13.69 -16.57 8.28
CA ALA A 899 -12.67 -17.01 7.35
C ALA A 899 -13.13 -18.28 6.62
N HIS A 900 -12.94 -18.32 5.30
CA HIS A 900 -13.37 -19.45 4.48
C HIS A 900 -12.52 -19.60 3.23
N TRP A 901 -12.54 -20.82 2.67
CA TRP A 901 -11.92 -21.11 1.39
C TRP A 901 -12.85 -20.69 0.23
N ASN A 902 -12.36 -19.82 -0.66
CA ASN A 902 -13.07 -19.43 -1.88
C ASN A 902 -12.68 -20.38 -3.02
N ASN A 903 -13.57 -21.30 -3.36
CA ASN A 903 -13.36 -22.31 -4.41
C ASN A 903 -13.15 -21.71 -5.81
N ALA A 904 -13.78 -20.58 -6.13
CA ALA A 904 -13.70 -19.99 -7.47
C ALA A 904 -12.30 -19.41 -7.75
N HIS A 905 -11.61 -18.93 -6.72
CA HIS A 905 -10.32 -18.25 -6.82
C HIS A 905 -9.18 -19.04 -6.18
N SER A 906 -9.46 -20.24 -5.65
CA SER A 906 -8.52 -21.10 -4.91
C SER A 906 -7.70 -20.31 -3.87
N ARG A 907 -8.37 -19.45 -3.10
CA ARG A 907 -7.73 -18.58 -2.10
C ARG A 907 -8.54 -18.53 -0.80
N ILE A 908 -7.87 -18.24 0.31
CA ILE A 908 -8.54 -17.98 1.58
C ILE A 908 -9.07 -16.55 1.60
N VAL A 909 -10.31 -16.38 2.08
CA VAL A 909 -10.89 -15.08 2.41
C VAL A 909 -10.86 -14.96 3.93
N PRO A 910 -10.17 -13.96 4.51
CA PRO A 910 -10.12 -13.74 5.96
C PRO A 910 -11.48 -13.37 6.56
N ALA A 911 -11.60 -13.50 7.88
CA ALA A 911 -12.83 -13.12 8.58
C ALA A 911 -13.10 -11.61 8.45
N MET A 912 -14.39 -11.27 8.37
CA MET A 912 -14.83 -9.89 8.30
C MET A 912 -15.03 -9.30 9.71
N LEU A 913 -14.70 -8.03 9.88
CA LEU A 913 -15.10 -7.22 11.03
C LEU A 913 -16.05 -6.11 10.57
N LEU A 914 -17.28 -6.13 11.09
CA LEU A 914 -18.27 -5.08 10.87
C LEU A 914 -18.20 -4.05 11.99
N LEU A 915 -17.86 -2.82 11.62
CA LEU A 915 -17.78 -1.64 12.50
C LEU A 915 -18.81 -0.59 12.08
N ILE A 916 -19.25 0.27 13.00
CA ILE A 916 -20.13 1.39 12.64
C ILE A 916 -19.30 2.56 12.09
N ASP A 917 -19.82 3.23 11.06
CA ASP A 917 -19.27 4.51 10.62
C ASP A 917 -19.91 5.64 11.44
N ALA A 918 -19.11 6.28 12.32
CA ALA A 918 -19.57 7.32 13.23
C ALA A 918 -20.18 8.54 12.50
N ASP A 919 -19.68 8.86 11.30
CA ASP A 919 -20.18 9.99 10.49
C ASP A 919 -21.44 9.63 9.71
N ALA A 920 -21.73 8.34 9.54
CA ALA A 920 -22.89 7.82 8.83
C ALA A 920 -24.03 7.36 9.76
N ILE A 921 -24.08 7.89 10.99
CA ILE A 921 -25.18 7.71 11.95
C ILE A 921 -26.17 8.86 11.80
N THR A 922 -27.35 8.57 11.23
CA THR A 922 -28.44 9.53 11.12
C THR A 922 -29.49 9.28 12.21
N LEU A 923 -29.80 10.31 13.00
CA LEU A 923 -30.82 10.25 14.05
C LEU A 923 -31.91 11.28 13.76
N GLU A 924 -33.15 10.83 13.71
CA GLU A 924 -34.36 11.65 13.55
C GLU A 924 -35.21 11.56 14.82
N VAL A 925 -35.86 12.66 15.20
CA VAL A 925 -36.80 12.68 16.34
C VAL A 925 -38.22 12.72 15.80
N LEU A 926 -39.06 11.79 16.28
CA LEU A 926 -40.49 11.77 16.03
C LEU A 926 -41.22 12.57 17.12
N GLU A 927 -42.27 13.28 16.74
CA GLU A 927 -43.17 13.89 17.73
C GLU A 927 -43.93 12.77 18.45
N SER A 928 -43.92 12.82 19.79
CA SER A 928 -44.57 11.88 20.71
C SER A 928 -46.09 11.86 20.54
#